data_AF-A0A8J3YUL3-F1
#
_entry.id   AF-A0A8J3YUL3-F1
#
_cell.length_a   1.000
_cell.length_b   1.000
_cell.length_c   1.000
_cell.angle_alpha   90.00
_cell.angle_beta   90.00
_cell.angle_gamma   90.00
#
_symmetry.space_group_name_H-M   'P 1'
#
loop_
_entity.id
_entity.type
_entity.pdbx_description
1 polymer ?
#
loop_
_entity_poly.entity_id
_entity_poly.type
_entity_poly.pdbx_seq_one_letter_code
_entity_poly.pdbx_strand_id
1 'polypeptide(L)'
;MARLRTRVERAAALHRQASAAAVAVQQAVEKYSPAIAPAEQYAEQRELAARLRATVAELAPGWLSASLDAVPPAFPIGDVGPAPYVRLGTAHPLDDARFPVLAPLLGVGHLAIDADARDARVAGLLRSLILRLIASAPAGSVHIRVVDAACDGETTAAFNGIPDVIPAPVTDHVGLRTVLADADAWMRAPEEDAYLVLVIASLPELTDGTDMSHIAHLARNGASRRLHLIVAGWPPPPLTAETTQPPLADSTQISLRNPHAWVGDPPAATYAGSGVGPARLNSPVYLDPDPSAELISRVRDHLAAADRPLPGERSSWTAPQQQWTGYVAAARRLDTVRRDAAKVVAEQTALAKRVRAELGTLRGQIGGQQARIGELVRDGQPVPLKPLGQEQAAADAALGRLAHAASTRRVRPPDTSENTGGIRRPAPFGPPDAASTGTVPDVSRPSYGTPGSPTPVDDAGAPSSGGPPMAPPVSGGRPHPPGAPTTGAPYPTSGPGGPVHPTSGPHGPFQGGPPTGQLRPTSGPHGPFQGGPQTGQMRPVGADPSATGQMRPVPPGQPRGTVVRPWGPPVSGVPHPAYSSSGAFPVVMVPPSAPPAPAETLAPAASPRLPEAALSMIGEARAALQRADTELADIDERMKRSPRVYNTLVYFGFAVLFGLLQVPMLTLLASRDGKLSVVASGPCGLLFAVVAFGCAWATIGFTDRRPDGQRPPRTPLTGFVISLLAATPALLAIVWAIQDAITN
;
A
#
# COMPACT_ATOMS: atom_id res chain seq x y z
N MET A 1 28.29 -38.07 37.95
CA MET A 1 27.03 -38.34 37.22
C MET A 1 25.92 -37.35 37.55
N ALA A 2 25.45 -37.24 38.80
CA ALA A 2 24.31 -36.35 39.15
C ALA A 2 24.46 -34.88 38.67
N ARG A 3 25.61 -34.23 38.90
CA ARG A 3 25.86 -32.85 38.44
C ARG A 3 25.86 -32.66 36.91
N LEU A 4 26.31 -33.67 36.15
CA LEU A 4 26.28 -33.62 34.68
C LEU A 4 24.84 -33.72 34.19
N ARG A 5 24.07 -34.65 34.77
CA ARG A 5 22.65 -34.82 34.48
C ARG A 5 21.86 -33.53 34.73
N THR A 6 22.04 -32.88 35.88
CA THR A 6 21.37 -31.61 36.19
C THR A 6 21.69 -30.50 35.18
N ARG A 7 22.91 -30.47 34.62
CA ARG A 7 23.29 -29.49 33.62
C ARG A 7 22.72 -29.78 32.24
N VAL A 8 22.70 -31.05 31.83
CA VAL A 8 22.02 -31.48 30.60
C VAL A 8 20.52 -31.17 30.70
N GLU A 9 19.89 -31.45 31.84
CA GLU A 9 18.48 -31.12 32.10
C GLU A 9 18.23 -29.59 32.04
N ARG A 10 19.14 -28.78 32.58
CA ARG A 10 19.08 -27.31 32.49
C ARG A 10 19.25 -26.80 31.06
N ALA A 11 20.22 -27.33 30.31
CA ALA A 11 20.43 -26.97 28.91
C ALA A 11 19.20 -27.34 28.06
N ALA A 12 18.62 -28.52 28.30
CA ALA A 12 17.39 -28.96 27.64
C ALA A 12 16.19 -28.07 27.99
N ALA A 13 16.07 -27.60 29.24
CA ALA A 13 15.00 -26.67 29.62
C ALA A 13 15.12 -25.31 28.90
N LEU A 14 16.33 -24.75 28.83
CA LEU A 14 16.59 -23.51 28.08
C LEU A 14 16.34 -23.68 26.57
N HIS A 15 16.70 -24.84 26.01
CA HIS A 15 16.41 -25.19 24.61
C HIS A 15 14.90 -25.22 24.33
N ARG A 16 14.12 -25.87 25.20
CA ARG A 16 12.66 -25.90 25.07
C ARG A 16 12.04 -24.51 25.21
N GLN A 17 12.52 -23.69 26.14
CA GLN A 17 12.08 -22.30 26.28
C GLN A 17 12.33 -21.49 25.01
N ALA A 18 13.52 -21.59 24.41
CA ALA A 18 13.84 -20.92 23.14
C ALA A 18 12.98 -21.44 21.98
N SER A 19 12.71 -22.75 21.95
CA SER A 19 11.84 -23.39 20.95
C SER A 19 10.39 -22.93 21.08
N ALA A 20 9.86 -22.85 22.31
CA ALA A 20 8.53 -22.32 22.59
C ALA A 20 8.40 -20.85 22.14
N ALA A 21 9.42 -20.03 22.44
CA ALA A 21 9.47 -18.64 21.98
C ALA A 21 9.49 -18.53 20.45
N ALA A 22 10.28 -19.35 19.75
CA ALA A 22 10.32 -19.36 18.30
C ALA A 22 8.96 -19.75 17.68
N VAL A 23 8.25 -20.71 18.27
CA VAL A 23 6.90 -21.12 17.81
C VAL A 23 5.88 -20.00 18.05
N ALA A 24 5.87 -19.39 19.24
CA ALA A 24 4.99 -18.27 19.57
C ALA A 24 5.18 -17.09 18.59
N VAL A 25 6.44 -16.71 18.32
CA VAL A 25 6.77 -15.64 17.37
C VAL A 25 6.35 -16.01 15.95
N GLN A 26 6.57 -17.25 15.50
CA GLN A 26 6.14 -17.71 14.17
C GLN A 26 4.63 -17.52 14.00
N GLN A 27 3.84 -18.05 14.93
CA GLN A 27 2.37 -18.00 14.86
C GLN A 27 1.85 -16.56 14.88
N ALA A 28 2.47 -15.70 15.69
CA ALA A 28 2.11 -14.30 15.76
C ALA A 28 2.42 -13.56 14.45
N VAL A 29 3.59 -13.79 13.84
CA VAL A 29 4.02 -13.15 12.59
C VAL A 29 3.29 -13.66 11.35
N GLU A 30 2.81 -14.91 11.37
CA GLU A 30 1.93 -15.46 10.32
C GLU A 30 0.55 -14.81 10.33
N LYS A 31 0.02 -14.49 11.51
CA LYS A 31 -1.26 -13.78 11.68
C LYS A 31 -1.14 -12.26 11.49
N TYR A 32 0.07 -11.72 11.54
CA TYR A 32 0.30 -10.28 11.43
C TYR A 32 0.28 -9.81 9.97
N SER A 33 -0.69 -8.93 9.66
CA SER A 33 -0.75 -8.22 8.38
C SER A 33 -0.31 -6.77 8.58
N PRO A 34 0.84 -6.35 7.99
CA PRO A 34 1.29 -4.96 8.08
C PRO A 34 0.45 -4.00 7.22
N ALA A 35 -0.56 -4.49 6.49
CA ALA A 35 -1.34 -3.70 5.53
C ALA A 35 -2.25 -2.64 6.17
N ILE A 36 -2.35 -2.62 7.50
CA ILE A 36 -3.30 -1.79 8.24
C ILE A 36 -2.52 -0.66 8.92
N ALA A 37 -2.70 0.56 8.42
CA ALA A 37 -2.21 1.76 9.10
C ALA A 37 -2.86 1.94 10.48
N PRO A 38 -2.26 2.72 11.39
CA PRO A 38 -2.86 3.10 12.66
C PRO A 38 -4.31 3.59 12.52
N ALA A 39 -5.19 3.14 13.42
CA ALA A 39 -6.63 3.45 13.39
C ALA A 39 -6.92 4.96 13.37
N GLU A 40 -6.12 5.76 14.08
CA GLU A 40 -6.20 7.22 14.11
C GLU A 40 -6.03 7.85 12.72
N GLN A 41 -5.09 7.35 11.92
CA GLN A 41 -4.86 7.86 10.56
C GLN A 41 -6.01 7.51 9.62
N TYR A 42 -6.66 6.36 9.79
CA TYR A 42 -7.86 6.02 9.03
C TYR A 42 -9.07 6.85 9.47
N ALA A 43 -9.22 7.12 10.77
CA ALA A 43 -10.26 8.01 11.28
C ALA A 43 -10.10 9.43 10.70
N GLU A 44 -8.88 9.97 10.68
CA GLU A 44 -8.59 11.27 10.09
C GLU A 44 -8.88 11.28 8.57
N GLN A 45 -8.53 10.22 7.83
CA GLN A 45 -8.87 10.11 6.40
C GLN A 45 -10.38 10.12 6.16
N ARG A 46 -11.19 9.46 7.02
CA ARG A 46 -12.66 9.50 6.93
C ARG A 46 -13.21 10.89 7.20
N GLU A 47 -12.70 11.56 8.23
CA GLU A 47 -13.10 12.93 8.56
C GLU A 47 -12.79 13.90 7.40
N LEU A 48 -11.60 13.81 6.82
CA LEU A 48 -11.21 14.62 5.67
C LEU A 48 -12.07 14.33 4.44
N ALA A 49 -12.37 13.06 4.17
CA ALA A 49 -13.28 12.69 3.08
C ALA A 49 -14.70 13.24 3.31
N ALA A 50 -15.21 13.20 4.55
CA ALA A 50 -16.51 13.79 4.88
C ALA A 50 -16.51 15.31 4.71
N ARG A 51 -15.43 15.99 5.13
CA ARG A 51 -15.24 17.43 4.96
C ARG A 51 -15.20 17.83 3.48
N LEU A 52 -14.41 17.11 2.67
CA LEU A 52 -14.34 17.32 1.22
C LEU A 52 -15.72 17.18 0.58
N ARG A 53 -16.49 16.16 0.97
CA ARG A 53 -17.85 15.96 0.47
C ARG A 53 -18.78 17.14 0.81
N ALA A 54 -18.69 17.67 2.02
CA ALA A 54 -19.47 18.84 2.42
C ALA A 54 -19.08 20.09 1.61
N THR A 55 -17.78 20.37 1.46
CA THR A 55 -17.29 21.50 0.68
C THR A 55 -17.68 21.42 -0.80
N VAL A 56 -17.73 20.22 -1.37
CA VAL A 56 -18.17 20.02 -2.77
C VAL A 56 -19.63 20.43 -2.98
N ALA A 57 -20.51 20.14 -2.01
CA ALA A 57 -21.92 20.52 -2.10
C ALA A 57 -22.12 22.05 -2.14
N GLU A 58 -21.21 22.80 -1.51
CA GLU A 58 -21.19 24.26 -1.54
C GLU A 58 -20.57 24.82 -2.83
N LEU A 59 -19.47 24.21 -3.30
CA LEU A 59 -18.70 24.71 -4.45
C LEU A 59 -19.38 24.50 -5.81
N ALA A 60 -20.11 23.39 -5.95
CA ALA A 60 -20.70 22.96 -7.21
C ALA A 60 -22.14 22.50 -6.99
N PRO A 61 -23.06 23.41 -6.64
CA PRO A 61 -24.44 23.03 -6.34
C PRO A 61 -25.14 22.45 -7.58
N GLY A 62 -26.20 21.68 -7.34
CA GLY A 62 -27.04 21.17 -8.42
C GLY A 62 -26.35 20.14 -9.31
N TRP A 63 -26.50 20.31 -10.62
CA TRP A 63 -25.99 19.39 -11.64
C TRP A 63 -24.47 19.25 -11.62
N LEU A 64 -23.75 20.24 -11.09
CA LEU A 64 -22.29 20.27 -11.18
C LEU A 64 -21.60 19.32 -10.20
N SER A 65 -22.26 18.89 -9.11
CA SER A 65 -21.74 17.89 -8.16
C SER A 65 -22.63 16.65 -7.99
N ALA A 66 -23.89 16.70 -8.40
CA ALA A 66 -24.84 15.59 -8.21
C ALA A 66 -24.34 14.28 -8.84
N SER A 67 -24.71 13.14 -8.26
CA SER A 67 -24.51 11.84 -8.91
C SER A 67 -25.58 11.67 -9.99
N LEU A 68 -25.20 11.54 -11.27
CA LEU A 68 -26.18 11.52 -12.38
C LEU A 68 -27.18 10.36 -12.27
N ASP A 69 -26.75 9.21 -11.74
CA ASP A 69 -27.63 8.05 -11.45
C ASP A 69 -28.69 8.32 -10.38
N ALA A 70 -28.53 9.38 -9.60
CA ALA A 70 -29.41 9.74 -8.49
C ALA A 70 -30.11 11.09 -8.72
N VAL A 71 -30.04 11.67 -9.94
CA VAL A 71 -30.72 12.93 -10.25
C VAL A 71 -32.22 12.67 -10.42
N PRO A 72 -33.09 13.27 -9.58
CA PRO A 72 -34.53 13.07 -9.71
C PRO A 72 -35.09 13.69 -11.00
N PRO A 73 -36.27 13.24 -11.48
CA PRO A 73 -36.99 13.82 -12.61
C PRO A 73 -37.21 15.34 -12.52
N ALA A 74 -37.55 15.82 -11.32
CA ALA A 74 -37.88 17.22 -11.04
C ALA A 74 -36.65 18.11 -10.75
N PHE A 75 -35.44 17.62 -11.01
CA PHE A 75 -34.23 18.38 -10.72
C PHE A 75 -34.14 19.59 -11.68
N PRO A 76 -34.03 20.83 -11.17
CA PRO A 76 -34.14 22.05 -11.98
C PRO A 76 -33.01 22.15 -13.01
N ILE A 77 -33.32 22.64 -14.20
CA ILE A 77 -32.38 22.86 -15.31
C ILE A 77 -32.21 24.37 -15.50
N GLY A 78 -30.97 24.86 -15.58
CA GLY A 78 -30.64 26.27 -15.85
C GLY A 78 -30.61 27.22 -14.64
N ASP A 79 -30.88 26.75 -13.42
CA ASP A 79 -31.10 27.62 -12.24
C ASP A 79 -29.82 28.14 -11.56
N VAL A 80 -28.65 27.55 -11.83
CA VAL A 80 -27.46 27.72 -10.97
C VAL A 80 -26.44 28.72 -11.54
N GLY A 81 -26.62 29.16 -12.79
CA GLY A 81 -25.60 29.94 -13.49
C GLY A 81 -24.36 29.09 -13.83
N PRO A 82 -23.45 29.58 -14.70
CA PRO A 82 -22.22 28.86 -15.02
C PRO A 82 -21.29 28.86 -13.80
N ALA A 83 -21.22 27.74 -13.07
CA ALA A 83 -20.29 27.63 -11.96
C ALA A 83 -18.90 27.15 -12.44
N PRO A 84 -17.82 27.62 -11.79
CA PRO A 84 -16.46 27.39 -12.27
C PRO A 84 -15.94 25.97 -12.07
N TYR A 85 -16.64 25.13 -11.30
CA TYR A 85 -16.19 23.79 -10.93
C TYR A 85 -17.15 22.73 -11.45
N VAL A 86 -16.61 21.67 -12.04
CA VAL A 86 -17.38 20.52 -12.54
C VAL A 86 -16.88 19.23 -11.90
N ARG A 87 -17.80 18.33 -11.57
CA ARG A 87 -17.46 17.00 -11.06
C ARG A 87 -16.91 16.10 -12.17
N LEU A 88 -15.82 15.42 -11.85
CA LEU A 88 -15.17 14.42 -12.72
C LEU A 88 -15.55 12.98 -12.37
N GLY A 89 -15.85 12.72 -11.10
CA GLY A 89 -15.95 11.37 -10.57
C GLY A 89 -15.98 11.33 -9.04
N THR A 90 -15.68 10.15 -8.48
CA THR A 90 -15.62 9.91 -7.04
C THR A 90 -14.24 9.39 -6.64
N ALA A 91 -13.58 10.07 -5.70
CA ALA A 91 -12.34 9.64 -5.07
C ALA A 91 -12.60 8.67 -3.92
N HIS A 92 -11.81 7.59 -3.86
CA HIS A 92 -11.94 6.52 -2.87
C HIS A 92 -10.64 6.39 -2.06
N PRO A 93 -10.38 7.28 -1.08
CA PRO A 93 -9.21 7.13 -0.22
C PRO A 93 -9.26 5.82 0.58
N LEU A 94 -10.45 5.42 1.04
CA LEU A 94 -10.68 4.15 1.74
C LEU A 94 -11.90 3.46 1.11
N ASP A 95 -12.08 2.17 1.40
CA ASP A 95 -13.21 1.40 0.87
C ASP A 95 -14.56 1.97 1.33
N ASP A 96 -14.61 2.51 2.55
CA ASP A 96 -15.76 3.10 3.23
C ASP A 96 -15.79 4.65 3.19
N ALA A 97 -14.76 5.31 2.66
CA ALA A 97 -14.65 6.76 2.61
C ALA A 97 -14.54 7.26 1.17
N ARG A 98 -15.49 8.10 0.74
CA ARG A 98 -15.61 8.57 -0.64
C ARG A 98 -15.98 10.04 -0.73
N PHE A 99 -15.49 10.76 -1.72
CA PHE A 99 -15.90 12.16 -1.97
C PHE A 99 -15.91 12.47 -3.47
N PRO A 100 -16.80 13.34 -3.97
CA PRO A 100 -16.77 13.72 -5.37
C PRO A 100 -15.54 14.57 -5.67
N VAL A 101 -14.93 14.36 -6.83
CA VAL A 101 -13.77 15.14 -7.27
C VAL A 101 -14.24 16.24 -8.20
N LEU A 102 -13.92 17.48 -7.85
CA LEU A 102 -14.14 18.64 -8.70
C LEU A 102 -12.89 19.01 -9.47
N ALA A 103 -13.07 19.56 -10.66
CA ALA A 103 -12.05 20.28 -11.38
C ALA A 103 -12.54 21.68 -11.76
N PRO A 104 -11.67 22.70 -11.63
CA PRO A 104 -11.94 24.01 -12.19
C PRO A 104 -11.94 23.95 -13.72
N LEU A 105 -12.97 24.54 -14.33
CA LEU A 105 -13.13 24.60 -15.78
C LEU A 105 -13.55 26.01 -16.18
N LEU A 106 -14.84 26.35 -16.10
CA LEU A 106 -15.37 27.63 -16.59
C LEU A 106 -14.76 28.80 -15.81
N GLY A 107 -14.23 29.79 -16.52
CA GLY A 107 -13.53 30.95 -15.97
C GLY A 107 -12.19 30.67 -15.29
N VAL A 108 -11.74 29.42 -15.18
CA VAL A 108 -10.53 29.08 -14.40
C VAL A 108 -9.47 28.35 -15.23
N GLY A 109 -9.83 27.36 -16.05
CA GLY A 109 -8.84 26.59 -16.78
C GLY A 109 -9.41 25.55 -17.74
N HIS A 110 -8.67 24.47 -17.92
CA HIS A 110 -8.93 23.44 -18.93
C HIS A 110 -8.88 22.03 -18.33
N LEU A 111 -9.30 21.04 -19.11
CA LEU A 111 -9.17 19.63 -18.80
C LEU A 111 -8.38 18.93 -19.91
N ALA A 112 -7.43 18.10 -19.51
CA ALA A 112 -6.65 17.26 -20.41
C ALA A 112 -6.73 15.80 -19.93
N ILE A 113 -7.02 14.86 -20.82
CA ILE A 113 -7.19 13.43 -20.49
C ILE A 113 -6.17 12.64 -21.33
N ASP A 114 -5.39 11.74 -20.72
CA ASP A 114 -4.33 10.98 -21.41
C ASP A 114 -4.84 9.84 -22.31
N ALA A 115 -6.16 9.61 -22.35
CA ALA A 115 -6.84 8.69 -23.26
C ALA A 115 -7.98 9.43 -23.98
N ASP A 116 -8.37 8.94 -25.16
CA ASP A 116 -9.45 9.51 -25.97
C ASP A 116 -10.77 8.73 -25.82
N ALA A 117 -11.81 9.18 -26.54
CA ALA A 117 -13.16 8.64 -26.46
C ALA A 117 -13.30 7.18 -26.92
N ARG A 118 -12.26 6.54 -27.49
CA ARG A 118 -12.28 5.08 -27.74
C ARG A 118 -12.29 4.29 -26.44
N ASP A 119 -11.80 4.85 -25.33
CA ASP A 119 -12.02 4.29 -24.00
C ASP A 119 -13.43 4.69 -23.50
N ALA A 120 -14.28 3.70 -23.28
CA ALA A 120 -15.67 3.91 -22.86
C ALA A 120 -15.80 4.77 -21.58
N ARG A 121 -14.79 4.77 -20.71
CA ARG A 121 -14.78 5.60 -19.50
C ARG A 121 -14.56 7.08 -19.83
N VAL A 122 -13.74 7.36 -20.85
CA VAL A 122 -13.53 8.73 -21.35
C VAL A 122 -14.79 9.21 -22.07
N ALA A 123 -15.36 8.40 -22.96
CA ALA A 123 -16.62 8.74 -23.63
C ALA A 123 -17.75 9.04 -22.63
N GLY A 124 -17.92 8.20 -21.61
CA GLY A 124 -18.90 8.43 -20.54
C GLY A 124 -18.61 9.69 -19.73
N LEU A 125 -17.34 9.94 -19.37
CA LEU A 125 -16.95 11.19 -18.71
C LEU A 125 -17.27 12.42 -19.56
N LEU A 126 -16.93 12.41 -20.86
CA LEU A 126 -17.19 13.53 -21.76
C LEU A 126 -18.70 13.83 -21.87
N ARG A 127 -19.53 12.79 -22.02
CA ARG A 127 -21.00 12.94 -22.01
C ARG A 127 -21.52 13.47 -20.68
N SER A 128 -20.99 12.97 -19.56
CA SER A 128 -21.31 13.48 -18.21
C SER A 128 -20.96 14.97 -18.08
N LEU A 129 -19.77 15.39 -18.50
CA LEU A 129 -19.34 16.79 -18.45
C LEU A 129 -20.22 17.68 -19.32
N ILE A 130 -20.47 17.30 -20.58
CA ILE A 130 -21.35 18.05 -21.49
C ILE A 130 -22.73 18.22 -20.87
N LEU A 131 -23.35 17.13 -20.40
CA LEU A 131 -24.66 17.15 -19.77
C LEU A 131 -24.69 18.09 -18.56
N ARG A 132 -23.70 18.00 -17.66
CA ARG A 132 -23.61 18.85 -16.47
C ARG A 132 -23.51 20.34 -16.82
N LEU A 133 -22.68 20.67 -17.81
CA LEU A 133 -22.48 22.05 -18.25
C LEU A 133 -23.78 22.63 -18.81
N ILE A 134 -24.42 21.95 -19.76
CA ILE A 134 -25.65 22.47 -20.39
C ILE A 134 -26.87 22.43 -19.45
N ALA A 135 -26.92 21.48 -18.50
CA ALA A 135 -28.04 21.40 -17.57
C ALA A 135 -27.94 22.41 -16.42
N SER A 136 -26.72 22.85 -16.07
CA SER A 136 -26.49 23.86 -15.03
C SER A 136 -26.57 25.30 -15.55
N ALA A 137 -26.21 25.50 -16.82
CA ALA A 137 -26.10 26.80 -17.45
C ALA A 137 -27.47 27.33 -17.93
N PRO A 138 -27.73 28.64 -17.80
CA PRO A 138 -28.81 29.29 -18.51
C PRO A 138 -28.73 29.03 -20.03
N ALA A 139 -29.89 28.96 -20.68
CA ALA A 139 -29.93 28.76 -22.13
C ALA A 139 -29.14 29.86 -22.87
N GLY A 140 -28.19 29.44 -23.70
CA GLY A 140 -27.33 30.35 -24.47
C GLY A 140 -26.09 30.89 -23.75
N SER A 141 -25.86 30.56 -22.48
CA SER A 141 -24.63 30.99 -21.77
C SER A 141 -23.44 30.05 -21.96
N VAL A 142 -23.64 28.89 -22.59
CA VAL A 142 -22.58 27.92 -22.91
C VAL A 142 -22.78 27.43 -24.34
N HIS A 143 -21.74 27.58 -25.14
CA HIS A 143 -21.62 27.01 -26.48
C HIS A 143 -20.58 25.90 -26.47
N ILE A 144 -20.91 24.76 -27.05
CA ILE A 144 -20.03 23.61 -27.14
C ILE A 144 -19.67 23.39 -28.60
N ARG A 145 -18.39 23.16 -28.89
CA ARG A 145 -17.90 22.68 -30.19
C ARG A 145 -17.17 21.37 -29.97
N VAL A 146 -17.47 20.36 -30.76
CA VAL A 146 -16.97 19.00 -30.54
C VAL A 146 -16.18 18.53 -31.74
N VAL A 147 -14.99 17.99 -31.48
CA VAL A 147 -14.18 17.22 -32.43
C VAL A 147 -14.19 15.77 -31.97
N ASP A 148 -14.68 14.86 -32.81
CA ASP A 148 -14.73 13.42 -32.50
C ASP A 148 -14.45 12.57 -33.75
N ALA A 149 -13.18 12.53 -34.14
CA ALA A 149 -12.74 11.86 -35.36
C ALA A 149 -12.67 10.33 -35.26
N ALA A 150 -12.30 9.78 -34.10
CA ALA A 150 -12.09 8.35 -33.93
C ALA A 150 -13.39 7.56 -33.76
N CYS A 151 -14.47 8.22 -33.35
CA CYS A 151 -15.78 7.62 -33.14
C CYS A 151 -16.84 8.18 -34.09
N ASP A 152 -16.45 8.87 -35.17
CA ASP A 152 -17.36 9.45 -36.17
C ASP A 152 -18.52 10.27 -35.57
N GLY A 153 -18.27 10.98 -34.47
CA GLY A 153 -19.27 11.78 -33.77
C GLY A 153 -20.21 11.02 -32.83
N GLU A 154 -20.06 9.69 -32.70
CA GLU A 154 -20.90 8.87 -31.82
C GLU A 154 -20.82 9.30 -30.35
N THR A 155 -19.70 9.89 -29.91
CA THR A 155 -19.53 10.31 -28.52
C THR A 155 -20.63 11.29 -28.07
N THR A 156 -21.07 12.17 -28.97
CA THR A 156 -22.05 13.23 -28.67
C THR A 156 -23.37 13.09 -29.41
N ALA A 157 -23.57 12.00 -30.17
CA ALA A 157 -24.79 11.75 -30.94
C ALA A 157 -26.09 11.85 -30.11
N ALA A 158 -26.04 11.48 -28.82
CA ALA A 158 -27.19 11.59 -27.91
C ALA A 158 -27.66 13.04 -27.67
N PHE A 159 -26.81 14.03 -27.91
CA PHE A 159 -27.12 15.46 -27.77
C PHE A 159 -27.63 16.11 -29.07
N ASN A 160 -27.78 15.35 -30.15
CA ASN A 160 -28.36 15.86 -31.40
C ASN A 160 -29.76 16.44 -31.17
N GLY A 161 -30.07 17.58 -31.80
CA GLY A 161 -31.37 18.27 -31.71
C GLY A 161 -31.33 19.66 -31.05
N ILE A 162 -30.16 20.11 -30.60
CA ILE A 162 -29.92 21.44 -30.02
C ILE A 162 -28.72 22.14 -30.69
N PRO A 163 -28.77 22.39 -32.02
CA PRO A 163 -27.61 22.82 -32.81
C PRO A 163 -27.04 24.19 -32.40
N ASP A 164 -27.84 25.04 -31.78
CA ASP A 164 -27.41 26.36 -31.28
C ASP A 164 -26.48 26.25 -30.06
N VAL A 165 -26.62 25.16 -29.30
CA VAL A 165 -25.79 24.87 -28.12
C VAL A 165 -24.63 23.96 -28.50
N ILE A 166 -24.93 22.85 -29.18
CA ILE A 166 -23.96 21.84 -29.60
C ILE A 166 -24.27 21.43 -31.06
N PRO A 167 -23.57 22.04 -32.04
CA PRO A 167 -23.71 21.64 -33.43
C PRO A 167 -23.15 20.23 -33.64
N ALA A 168 -23.39 19.68 -34.83
CA ALA A 168 -22.85 18.36 -35.18
C ALA A 168 -21.33 18.32 -34.96
N PRO A 169 -20.80 17.24 -34.36
CA PRO A 169 -19.36 17.11 -34.13
C PRO A 169 -18.61 17.08 -35.46
N VAL A 170 -17.44 17.72 -35.49
CA VAL A 170 -16.53 17.59 -36.63
C VAL A 170 -15.72 16.30 -36.49
N THR A 171 -15.58 15.55 -37.58
CA THR A 171 -14.97 14.21 -37.58
C THR A 171 -13.68 14.13 -38.39
N ASP A 172 -13.28 15.22 -39.05
CA ASP A 172 -12.10 15.26 -39.91
C ASP A 172 -11.14 16.41 -39.55
N HIS A 173 -9.99 16.40 -40.21
CA HIS A 173 -8.91 17.36 -40.00
C HIS A 173 -9.26 18.78 -40.48
N VAL A 174 -10.05 18.92 -41.54
CA VAL A 174 -10.48 20.21 -42.06
C VAL A 174 -11.44 20.87 -41.07
N GLY A 175 -12.40 20.10 -40.56
CA GLY A 175 -13.34 20.49 -39.53
C GLY A 175 -12.64 20.86 -38.22
N LEU A 176 -11.60 20.12 -37.79
CA LEU A 176 -10.76 20.52 -36.66
C LEU A 176 -10.20 21.94 -36.88
N ARG A 177 -9.60 22.22 -38.03
CA ARG A 177 -9.03 23.55 -38.33
C ARG A 177 -10.08 24.65 -38.37
N THR A 178 -11.27 24.36 -38.89
CA THR A 178 -12.40 25.29 -38.83
C THR A 178 -12.79 25.62 -37.39
N VAL A 179 -12.92 24.61 -36.54
CA VAL A 179 -13.27 24.81 -35.12
C VAL A 179 -12.18 25.57 -34.35
N LEU A 180 -10.89 25.32 -34.66
CA LEU A 180 -9.79 26.09 -34.07
C LEU A 180 -9.81 27.57 -34.52
N ALA A 181 -10.13 27.83 -35.78
CA ALA A 181 -10.28 29.20 -36.30
C ALA A 181 -11.48 29.93 -35.67
N ASP A 182 -12.60 29.23 -35.43
CA ASP A 182 -13.75 29.75 -34.70
C ASP A 182 -13.37 30.10 -33.25
N ALA A 183 -12.56 29.26 -32.60
CA ALA A 183 -12.05 29.53 -31.25
C ALA A 183 -11.15 30.79 -31.21
N ASP A 184 -10.32 31.02 -32.24
CA ASP A 184 -9.55 32.27 -32.36
C ASP A 184 -10.43 33.50 -32.60
N ALA A 185 -11.52 33.36 -33.37
CA ALA A 185 -12.50 34.43 -33.54
C ALA A 185 -13.16 34.77 -32.20
N TRP A 186 -13.53 33.75 -31.42
CA TRP A 186 -14.06 33.92 -30.06
C TRP A 186 -13.07 34.64 -29.13
N MET A 187 -11.78 34.24 -29.12
CA MET A 187 -10.79 34.90 -28.27
C MET A 187 -10.60 36.40 -28.59
N ARG A 188 -10.79 36.79 -29.87
CA ARG A 188 -10.70 38.19 -30.30
C ARG A 188 -11.91 39.02 -29.89
N ALA A 189 -13.10 38.42 -29.90
CA ALA A 189 -14.36 39.09 -29.57
C ALA A 189 -15.27 38.14 -28.76
N PRO A 190 -14.95 37.89 -27.48
CA PRO A 190 -15.73 36.97 -26.66
C PRO A 190 -17.09 37.59 -26.32
N GLU A 191 -18.13 36.75 -26.29
CA GLU A 191 -19.43 37.20 -25.82
C GLU A 191 -19.41 37.43 -24.30
N GLU A 192 -19.93 38.57 -23.85
CA GLU A 192 -19.84 39.00 -22.45
C GLU A 192 -20.64 38.14 -21.47
N ASP A 193 -21.55 37.29 -21.93
CA ASP A 193 -22.45 36.47 -21.11
C ASP A 193 -22.40 34.98 -21.45
N ALA A 194 -21.47 34.57 -22.32
CA ALA A 194 -21.35 33.18 -22.74
C ALA A 194 -19.91 32.65 -22.61
N TYR A 195 -19.82 31.32 -22.56
CA TYR A 195 -18.56 30.57 -22.59
C TYR A 195 -18.53 29.70 -23.84
N LEU A 196 -17.38 29.61 -24.49
CA LEU A 196 -17.12 28.63 -25.54
C LEU A 196 -16.32 27.47 -24.95
N VAL A 197 -16.85 26.25 -25.03
CA VAL A 197 -16.18 25.02 -24.61
C VAL A 197 -15.85 24.19 -25.85
N LEU A 198 -14.57 24.06 -26.16
CA LEU A 198 -14.07 23.18 -27.21
C LEU A 198 -13.74 21.81 -26.61
N VAL A 199 -14.52 20.81 -26.99
CA VAL A 199 -14.34 19.41 -26.59
C VAL A 199 -13.67 18.66 -27.72
N ILE A 200 -12.45 18.18 -27.50
CA ILE A 200 -11.76 17.28 -28.43
C ILE A 200 -11.86 15.88 -27.82
N ALA A 201 -12.87 15.12 -28.24
CA ALA A 201 -13.11 13.76 -27.80
C ALA A 201 -12.07 12.79 -28.37
N SER A 202 -11.61 13.06 -29.59
CA SER A 202 -10.52 12.35 -30.25
C SER A 202 -9.92 13.21 -31.36
N LEU A 203 -8.59 13.20 -31.49
CA LEU A 203 -7.89 13.94 -32.54
C LEU A 203 -7.93 13.16 -33.87
N PRO A 204 -8.14 13.83 -35.02
CA PRO A 204 -7.98 13.21 -36.35
C PRO A 204 -6.57 12.62 -36.57
N GLU A 205 -6.46 11.54 -37.35
CA GLU A 205 -5.18 10.85 -37.61
C GLU A 205 -4.11 11.76 -38.26
N LEU A 206 -4.53 12.75 -39.04
CA LEU A 206 -3.66 13.69 -39.76
C LEU A 206 -3.33 14.95 -38.97
N THR A 207 -3.57 14.96 -37.65
CA THR A 207 -3.29 16.15 -36.84
C THR A 207 -1.79 16.37 -36.71
N ASP A 208 -1.30 17.52 -37.18
CA ASP A 208 0.12 17.82 -37.26
C ASP A 208 0.62 18.67 -36.08
N GLY A 209 1.93 18.95 -36.06
CA GLY A 209 2.54 19.77 -35.02
C GLY A 209 2.04 21.22 -34.97
N THR A 210 1.52 21.75 -36.08
CA THR A 210 0.93 23.09 -36.14
C THR A 210 -0.41 23.11 -35.44
N ASP A 211 -1.28 22.13 -35.70
CA ASP A 211 -2.57 21.99 -35.02
C ASP A 211 -2.37 21.78 -33.50
N MET A 212 -1.40 20.95 -33.11
CA MET A 212 -1.02 20.75 -31.69
C MET A 212 -0.55 22.04 -31.02
N SER A 213 0.31 22.80 -31.71
CA SER A 213 0.80 24.10 -31.21
C SER A 213 -0.34 25.12 -31.08
N HIS A 214 -1.32 25.06 -31.97
CA HIS A 214 -2.52 25.89 -31.94
C HIS A 214 -3.41 25.55 -30.75
N ILE A 215 -3.69 24.27 -30.50
CA ILE A 215 -4.42 23.83 -29.30
C ILE A 215 -3.70 24.31 -28.02
N ALA A 216 -2.37 24.17 -27.96
CA ALA A 216 -1.58 24.66 -26.83
C ALA A 216 -1.61 26.19 -26.70
N HIS A 217 -1.70 26.93 -27.82
CA HIS A 217 -1.88 28.39 -27.82
C HIS A 217 -3.26 28.78 -27.28
N LEU A 218 -4.32 28.11 -27.71
CA LEU A 218 -5.68 28.29 -27.18
C LEU A 218 -5.70 28.02 -25.67
N ALA A 219 -5.04 26.95 -25.21
CA ALA A 219 -4.96 26.62 -23.78
C ALA A 219 -4.29 27.72 -22.94
N ARG A 220 -3.25 28.36 -23.45
CA ARG A 220 -2.53 29.42 -22.72
C ARG A 220 -3.32 30.72 -22.58
N ASN A 221 -4.21 31.02 -23.52
CA ASN A 221 -4.85 32.33 -23.61
C ASN A 221 -6.37 32.27 -23.39
N GLY A 222 -6.97 31.09 -23.60
CA GLY A 222 -8.40 30.90 -23.73
C GLY A 222 -9.18 31.15 -22.45
N ALA A 223 -8.68 30.66 -21.30
CA ALA A 223 -9.43 30.75 -20.04
C ALA A 223 -9.78 32.21 -19.66
N SER A 224 -8.84 33.15 -19.88
CA SER A 224 -9.04 34.59 -19.67
C SER A 224 -10.06 35.23 -20.64
N ARG A 225 -10.34 34.55 -21.76
CA ARG A 225 -11.25 34.94 -22.83
C ARG A 225 -12.52 34.08 -22.87
N ARG A 226 -12.84 33.37 -21.77
CA ARG A 226 -14.02 32.49 -21.65
C ARG A 226 -14.07 31.37 -22.69
N LEU A 227 -12.91 31.00 -23.23
CA LEU A 227 -12.72 29.81 -24.04
C LEU A 227 -12.11 28.73 -23.16
N HIS A 228 -12.75 27.56 -23.08
CA HIS A 228 -12.28 26.43 -22.28
C HIS A 228 -12.08 25.19 -23.15
N LEU A 229 -11.03 24.44 -22.87
CA LEU A 229 -10.71 23.21 -23.58
C LEU A 229 -10.98 21.99 -22.68
N ILE A 230 -11.58 20.96 -23.26
CA ILE A 230 -11.61 19.60 -22.73
C ILE A 230 -10.98 18.71 -23.80
N VAL A 231 -9.72 18.33 -23.63
CA VAL A 231 -8.93 17.62 -24.64
C VAL A 231 -8.63 16.20 -24.18
N ALA A 232 -9.20 15.23 -24.86
CA ALA A 232 -8.94 13.81 -24.65
C ALA A 232 -7.85 13.31 -25.61
N GLY A 233 -7.05 12.35 -25.15
CA GLY A 233 -5.84 11.88 -25.84
C GLY A 233 -4.67 12.87 -25.79
N TRP A 234 -4.55 13.70 -24.74
CA TRP A 234 -3.43 14.63 -24.57
C TRP A 234 -2.47 14.22 -23.44
N PRO A 235 -1.14 14.20 -23.68
CA PRO A 235 -0.48 14.43 -24.98
C PRO A 235 -0.72 13.26 -25.96
N PRO A 236 -0.79 13.53 -27.28
CA PRO A 236 -1.07 12.50 -28.26
C PRO A 236 0.07 11.48 -28.36
N PRO A 237 -0.23 10.18 -28.60
CA PRO A 237 0.77 9.18 -28.91
C PRO A 237 1.41 9.44 -30.30
N PRO A 238 2.66 8.99 -30.54
CA PRO A 238 3.53 8.27 -29.62
C PRO A 238 4.18 9.21 -28.60
N LEU A 239 4.23 8.77 -27.34
CA LEU A 239 4.94 9.44 -26.26
C LEU A 239 6.44 9.11 -26.33
N THR A 240 7.14 9.51 -27.39
CA THR A 240 8.61 9.48 -27.39
C THR A 240 9.14 10.74 -26.70
N ALA A 241 10.35 10.72 -26.15
CA ALA A 241 10.94 11.90 -25.52
C ALA A 241 11.05 13.10 -26.49
N GLU A 242 11.09 12.84 -27.80
CA GLU A 242 11.18 13.84 -28.86
C GLU A 242 9.79 14.34 -29.34
N THR A 243 8.73 13.54 -29.16
CA THR A 243 7.37 13.84 -29.68
C THR A 243 6.33 14.09 -28.59
N THR A 244 6.68 13.91 -27.32
CA THR A 244 5.74 14.16 -26.21
C THR A 244 5.51 15.65 -26.06
N GLN A 245 4.31 16.10 -26.40
CA GLN A 245 3.89 17.47 -26.12
C GLN A 245 3.89 17.73 -24.61
N PRO A 246 4.25 18.94 -24.16
CA PRO A 246 4.11 19.30 -22.77
C PRO A 246 2.63 19.21 -22.33
N PRO A 247 2.36 19.05 -21.02
CA PRO A 247 1.01 19.20 -20.49
C PRO A 247 0.38 20.52 -20.95
N LEU A 248 -0.93 20.51 -21.24
CA LEU A 248 -1.62 21.75 -21.60
C LEU A 248 -1.52 22.76 -20.46
N ALA A 249 -1.18 24.00 -20.79
CA ALA A 249 -1.15 25.08 -19.82
C ALA A 249 -2.52 25.25 -19.15
N ASP A 250 -2.50 25.59 -17.87
CA ASP A 250 -3.71 25.85 -17.07
C ASP A 250 -4.78 24.75 -17.19
N SER A 251 -4.33 23.49 -17.32
CA SER A 251 -5.21 22.33 -17.38
C SER A 251 -5.08 21.43 -16.14
N THR A 252 -6.21 20.88 -15.70
CA THR A 252 -6.22 19.74 -14.77
C THR A 252 -6.04 18.47 -15.59
N GLN A 253 -4.90 17.79 -15.43
CA GLN A 253 -4.61 16.54 -16.14
C GLN A 253 -5.33 15.36 -15.49
N ILE A 254 -5.99 14.53 -16.29
CA ILE A 254 -6.60 13.26 -15.90
C ILE A 254 -5.80 12.15 -16.57
N SER A 255 -5.31 11.22 -15.75
CA SER A 255 -4.52 10.09 -16.22
C SER A 255 -5.21 8.77 -15.92
N LEU A 256 -5.65 8.05 -16.95
CA LEU A 256 -6.36 6.80 -16.83
C LEU A 256 -5.43 5.65 -16.43
N ARG A 257 -5.84 4.89 -15.42
CA ARG A 257 -5.23 3.62 -15.03
C ARG A 257 -6.34 2.57 -15.00
N ASN A 258 -5.97 1.29 -14.88
CA ASN A 258 -6.96 0.24 -14.72
C ASN A 258 -7.08 -0.11 -13.22
N PRO A 259 -8.25 0.05 -12.55
CA PRO A 259 -9.55 0.52 -13.06
C PRO A 259 -9.89 2.00 -12.81
N HIS A 260 -9.02 2.77 -12.17
CA HIS A 260 -9.28 4.16 -11.74
C HIS A 260 -8.47 5.19 -12.53
N ALA A 261 -8.76 6.47 -12.39
CA ALA A 261 -7.95 7.58 -12.89
C ALA A 261 -7.20 8.29 -11.75
N TRP A 262 -6.12 8.98 -12.13
CA TRP A 262 -5.46 9.99 -11.30
C TRP A 262 -5.83 11.38 -11.79
N VAL A 263 -6.13 12.28 -10.86
CA VAL A 263 -6.40 13.69 -11.17
C VAL A 263 -5.19 14.50 -10.71
N GLY A 264 -4.55 15.17 -11.66
CA GLY A 264 -3.42 16.06 -11.44
C GLY A 264 -3.82 17.33 -10.72
N ASP A 265 -2.83 18.18 -10.48
CA ASP A 265 -3.06 19.48 -9.87
C ASP A 265 -3.96 20.36 -10.75
N PRO A 266 -4.89 21.10 -10.12
CA PRO A 266 -5.67 22.11 -10.81
C PRO A 266 -4.84 23.39 -11.06
N PRO A 267 -5.25 24.26 -12.00
CA PRO A 267 -4.59 25.53 -12.24
C PRO A 267 -4.46 26.35 -10.96
N ALA A 268 -3.28 26.95 -10.76
CA ALA A 268 -2.92 27.78 -9.61
C ALA A 268 -3.01 27.10 -8.21
N ALA A 269 -3.20 25.79 -8.13
CA ALA A 269 -3.30 25.06 -6.87
C ALA A 269 -2.56 23.72 -6.93
N THR A 270 -2.27 23.13 -5.76
CA THR A 270 -1.63 21.81 -5.70
C THR A 270 -2.27 20.93 -4.64
N TYR A 271 -2.56 19.69 -5.02
CA TYR A 271 -3.03 18.63 -4.14
C TYR A 271 -1.89 17.99 -3.35
N ALA A 272 -0.63 18.10 -3.79
CA ALA A 272 0.48 17.49 -3.09
C ALA A 272 0.94 18.32 -1.89
N GLY A 273 1.13 17.68 -0.73
CA GLY A 273 1.73 18.34 0.43
C GLY A 273 3.24 18.51 0.33
N SER A 274 3.89 17.66 -0.46
CA SER A 274 5.36 17.50 -0.48
C SER A 274 6.13 18.37 -1.47
N GLY A 275 5.45 19.03 -2.42
CA GLY A 275 6.11 19.74 -3.53
C GLY A 275 6.84 18.87 -4.56
N VAL A 276 6.85 17.53 -4.41
CA VAL A 276 7.42 16.59 -5.39
C VAL A 276 6.44 16.36 -6.53
N GLY A 277 6.83 16.73 -7.76
CA GLY A 277 6.01 16.59 -8.97
C GLY A 277 6.13 15.21 -9.66
N PRO A 278 5.17 14.85 -10.53
CA PRO A 278 3.91 15.55 -10.79
C PRO A 278 2.95 15.37 -9.61
N ALA A 279 2.47 16.48 -9.10
CA ALA A 279 1.55 16.52 -7.99
C ALA A 279 0.13 16.18 -8.47
N ARG A 280 -0.57 15.39 -7.67
CA ARG A 280 -1.87 14.80 -8.01
C ARG A 280 -2.67 14.54 -6.74
N LEU A 281 -3.98 14.45 -6.89
CA LEU A 281 -4.86 13.96 -5.83
C LEU A 281 -4.43 12.54 -5.47
N ASN A 282 -3.97 12.36 -4.24
CA ASN A 282 -3.49 11.06 -3.73
C ASN A 282 -4.68 10.15 -3.33
N SER A 283 -5.65 10.00 -4.23
CA SER A 283 -6.79 9.11 -4.07
C SER A 283 -7.19 8.55 -5.43
N PRO A 284 -7.45 7.24 -5.57
CA PRO A 284 -7.95 6.69 -6.82
C PRO A 284 -9.32 7.28 -7.13
N VAL A 285 -9.50 7.78 -8.36
CA VAL A 285 -10.73 8.42 -8.80
C VAL A 285 -11.46 7.52 -9.78
N TYR A 286 -12.69 7.16 -9.49
CA TYR A 286 -13.58 6.51 -10.44
C TYR A 286 -14.34 7.59 -11.18
N LEU A 287 -14.06 7.72 -12.49
CA LEU A 287 -14.71 8.72 -13.34
C LEU A 287 -16.22 8.50 -13.33
N ASP A 288 -16.99 9.58 -13.43
CA ASP A 288 -18.44 9.47 -13.48
C ASP A 288 -18.85 8.58 -14.68
N PRO A 289 -19.87 7.73 -14.50
CA PRO A 289 -20.33 6.84 -15.55
C PRO A 289 -21.01 7.61 -16.67
N ASP A 290 -21.28 6.89 -17.75
CA ASP A 290 -22.09 7.39 -18.86
C ASP A 290 -23.51 7.76 -18.37
N PRO A 291 -24.00 9.00 -18.57
CA PRO A 291 -25.37 9.35 -18.22
C PRO A 291 -26.40 8.51 -18.98
N SER A 292 -27.55 8.27 -18.36
CA SER A 292 -28.64 7.56 -19.04
C SER A 292 -29.18 8.36 -20.23
N ALA A 293 -29.56 7.66 -21.30
CA ALA A 293 -30.12 8.29 -22.49
C ALA A 293 -31.40 9.09 -22.19
N GLU A 294 -32.20 8.63 -21.22
CA GLU A 294 -33.40 9.34 -20.74
C GLU A 294 -33.04 10.70 -20.11
N LEU A 295 -31.97 10.74 -19.31
CA LEU A 295 -31.50 11.97 -18.67
C LEU A 295 -31.00 12.98 -19.71
N ILE A 296 -30.26 12.50 -20.71
CA ILE A 296 -29.80 13.34 -21.84
C ILE A 296 -31.00 13.87 -22.65
N SER A 297 -31.94 13.00 -23.03
CA SER A 297 -33.14 13.40 -23.78
C SER A 297 -33.93 14.48 -23.03
N ARG A 298 -34.14 14.30 -21.72
CA ARG A 298 -34.85 15.27 -20.90
C ARG A 298 -34.21 16.65 -20.93
N VAL A 299 -32.89 16.72 -20.76
CA VAL A 299 -32.17 18.00 -20.78
C VAL A 299 -32.18 18.62 -22.18
N ARG A 300 -31.99 17.81 -23.23
CA ARG A 300 -32.11 18.25 -24.62
C ARG A 300 -33.49 18.85 -24.90
N ASP A 301 -34.55 18.14 -24.55
CA ASP A 301 -35.93 18.54 -24.84
C ASP A 301 -36.29 19.83 -24.07
N HIS A 302 -35.79 19.98 -22.85
CA HIS A 302 -35.91 21.22 -22.09
C HIS A 302 -35.19 22.40 -22.77
N LEU A 303 -33.94 22.21 -23.22
CA LEU A 303 -33.18 23.26 -23.90
C LEU A 303 -33.74 23.62 -25.27
N ALA A 304 -34.30 22.66 -26.01
CA ALA A 304 -34.95 22.91 -27.29
C ALA A 304 -36.27 23.69 -27.13
N ALA A 305 -36.96 23.54 -25.99
CA ALA A 305 -38.18 24.26 -25.67
C ALA A 305 -37.94 25.63 -25.01
N ALA A 306 -36.73 25.87 -24.48
CA ALA A 306 -36.40 27.11 -23.80
C ALA A 306 -36.19 28.24 -24.81
N ASP A 307 -37.08 29.25 -24.79
CA ASP A 307 -36.81 30.52 -25.46
C ASP A 307 -35.56 31.17 -24.86
N ARG A 308 -34.71 31.74 -25.71
CA ARG A 308 -33.51 32.45 -25.27
C ARG A 308 -33.92 33.52 -24.24
N PRO A 309 -33.47 33.41 -22.97
CA PRO A 309 -33.86 34.37 -21.96
C PRO A 309 -33.40 35.76 -22.40
N LEU A 310 -34.28 36.75 -22.20
CA LEU A 310 -33.90 38.16 -22.28
C LEU A 310 -32.72 38.39 -21.33
N PRO A 311 -31.75 39.28 -21.65
CA PRO A 311 -30.59 39.55 -20.81
C PRO A 311 -31.03 39.92 -19.38
N GLY A 312 -31.04 38.93 -18.50
CA GLY A 312 -31.49 39.03 -17.13
C GLY A 312 -30.36 39.52 -16.24
N GLU A 313 -30.74 40.06 -15.09
CA GLU A 313 -29.88 40.74 -14.13
C GLU A 313 -28.56 39.99 -13.87
N ARG A 314 -27.45 40.68 -14.19
CA ARG A 314 -26.07 40.24 -14.06
C ARG A 314 -25.77 39.81 -12.62
N SER A 315 -25.90 38.52 -12.33
CA SER A 315 -25.38 37.96 -11.09
C SER A 315 -23.87 37.80 -11.25
N SER A 316 -23.09 38.38 -10.36
CA SER A 316 -21.64 38.16 -10.31
C SER A 316 -21.37 36.72 -9.86
N TRP A 317 -21.29 35.82 -10.83
CA TRP A 317 -21.05 34.39 -10.64
C TRP A 317 -19.58 34.12 -10.32
N THR A 318 -19.18 34.43 -9.10
CA THR A 318 -17.90 33.97 -8.55
C THR A 318 -18.20 33.13 -7.32
N ALA A 319 -18.10 31.80 -7.49
CA ALA A 319 -18.03 30.91 -6.33
C ALA A 319 -16.90 31.41 -5.41
N PRO A 320 -17.07 31.41 -4.07
CA PRO A 320 -16.07 31.97 -3.18
C PRO A 320 -14.72 31.26 -3.36
N GLN A 321 -13.72 31.97 -3.89
CA GLN A 321 -12.33 31.49 -4.03
C GLN A 321 -11.79 30.88 -2.72
N GLN A 322 -12.31 31.35 -1.58
CA GLN A 322 -12.04 30.84 -0.25
C GLN A 322 -12.49 29.37 -0.05
N GLN A 323 -13.68 28.99 -0.52
CA GLN A 323 -14.15 27.59 -0.41
C GLN A 323 -13.29 26.65 -1.24
N TRP A 324 -12.87 27.09 -2.43
CA TRP A 324 -11.96 26.31 -3.29
C TRP A 324 -10.60 26.12 -2.62
N THR A 325 -10.06 27.18 -2.03
CA THR A 325 -8.83 27.11 -1.24
C THR A 325 -8.99 26.12 -0.07
N GLY A 326 -10.15 26.11 0.58
CA GLY A 326 -10.49 25.15 1.64
C GLY A 326 -10.54 23.70 1.15
N TYR A 327 -11.15 23.45 -0.01
CA TYR A 327 -11.18 22.13 -0.66
C TYR A 327 -9.77 21.63 -0.99
N VAL A 328 -8.95 22.46 -1.64
CA VAL A 328 -7.55 22.12 -1.99
C VAL A 328 -6.72 21.87 -0.73
N ALA A 329 -6.90 22.67 0.32
CA ALA A 329 -6.20 22.47 1.59
C ALA A 329 -6.59 21.14 2.28
N ALA A 330 -7.88 20.78 2.27
CA ALA A 330 -8.36 19.51 2.79
C ALA A 330 -7.82 18.31 1.97
N ALA A 331 -7.80 18.41 0.65
CA ALA A 331 -7.22 17.41 -0.25
C ALA A 331 -5.71 17.24 -0.02
N ARG A 332 -4.99 18.35 0.20
CA ARG A 332 -3.56 18.33 0.55
C ARG A 332 -3.30 17.69 1.91
N ARG A 333 -4.14 17.99 2.91
CA ARG A 333 -4.06 17.31 4.22
C ARG A 333 -4.29 15.81 4.07
N LEU A 334 -5.26 15.41 3.24
CA LEU A 334 -5.50 13.99 2.95
C LEU A 334 -4.28 13.32 2.31
N ASP A 335 -3.59 13.98 1.37
CA ASP A 335 -2.32 13.48 0.80
C ASP A 335 -1.27 13.24 1.89
N THR A 336 -1.04 14.22 2.76
CA THR A 336 -0.07 14.10 3.87
C THR A 336 -0.40 12.91 4.77
N VAL A 337 -1.64 12.80 5.24
CA VAL A 337 -2.07 11.71 6.14
C VAL A 337 -1.90 10.34 5.48
N ARG A 338 -2.20 10.23 4.18
CA ARG A 338 -2.04 8.98 3.42
C ARG A 338 -0.59 8.59 3.22
N ARG A 339 0.31 9.55 2.98
CA ARG A 339 1.75 9.28 2.89
C ARG A 339 2.32 8.86 4.24
N ASP A 340 1.90 9.50 5.32
CA ASP A 340 2.31 9.13 6.67
C ASP A 340 1.82 7.70 7.00
N ALA A 341 0.59 7.36 6.63
CA ALA A 341 0.06 6.01 6.76
C ALA A 341 0.85 4.97 5.94
N ALA A 342 1.13 5.28 4.67
CA ALA A 342 1.94 4.41 3.80
C ALA A 342 3.36 4.21 4.34
N LYS A 343 3.97 5.26 4.91
CA LYS A 343 5.29 5.18 5.56
C LYS A 343 5.26 4.24 6.76
N VAL A 344 4.26 4.36 7.64
CA VAL A 344 4.11 3.47 8.81
C VAL A 344 3.92 2.02 8.36
N VAL A 345 3.09 1.77 7.36
CA VAL A 345 2.88 0.43 6.78
C VAL A 345 4.17 -0.13 6.18
N ALA A 346 4.96 0.69 5.49
CA ALA A 346 6.26 0.29 4.93
C ALA A 346 7.27 -0.07 6.03
N GLU A 347 7.36 0.75 7.09
CA GLU A 347 8.19 0.49 8.27
C GLU A 347 7.79 -0.81 8.97
N GLN A 348 6.49 -1.02 9.20
CA GLN A 348 5.96 -2.25 9.79
C GLN A 348 6.22 -3.48 8.90
N THR A 349 6.09 -3.34 7.59
CA THR A 349 6.42 -4.39 6.62
C THR A 349 7.90 -4.74 6.66
N ALA A 350 8.79 -3.74 6.73
CA ALA A 350 10.22 -3.95 6.86
C ALA A 350 10.58 -4.64 8.20
N LEU A 351 9.95 -4.23 9.30
CA LEU A 351 10.13 -4.88 10.61
C LEU A 351 9.64 -6.33 10.60
N ALA A 352 8.47 -6.61 10.01
CA ALA A 352 7.96 -7.98 9.89
C ALA A 352 8.89 -8.86 9.03
N LYS A 353 9.44 -8.34 7.93
CA LYS A 353 10.46 -9.03 7.13
C LYS A 353 11.72 -9.32 7.96
N ARG A 354 12.19 -8.35 8.75
CA ARG A 354 13.33 -8.53 9.66
C ARG A 354 13.06 -9.62 10.70
N VAL A 355 11.89 -9.63 11.34
CA VAL A 355 11.51 -10.67 12.30
C VAL A 355 11.56 -12.06 11.66
N ARG A 356 11.01 -12.23 10.44
CA ARG A 356 11.07 -13.52 9.72
C ARG A 356 12.50 -13.98 9.44
N ALA A 357 13.38 -13.06 9.04
CA ALA A 357 14.79 -13.37 8.82
C ALA A 357 15.50 -13.80 10.12
N GLU A 358 15.31 -13.05 11.21
CA GLU A 358 15.91 -13.33 12.52
C GLU A 358 15.39 -14.64 13.11
N LEU A 359 14.11 -14.95 12.89
CA LEU A 359 13.48 -16.21 13.28
C LEU A 359 14.04 -17.39 12.49
N GLY A 360 14.31 -17.23 11.19
CA GLY A 360 15.02 -18.23 10.39
C GLY A 360 16.39 -18.59 10.97
N THR A 361 17.18 -17.57 11.33
CA THR A 361 18.49 -17.75 12.00
C THR A 361 18.33 -18.46 13.35
N LEU A 362 17.36 -18.04 14.17
CA LEU A 362 17.10 -18.66 15.48
C LEU A 362 16.74 -20.15 15.32
N ARG A 363 15.90 -20.51 14.35
CA ARG A 363 15.52 -21.91 14.09
C ARG A 363 16.72 -22.75 13.64
N GLY A 364 17.63 -22.18 12.85
CA GLY A 364 18.90 -22.83 12.50
C GLY A 364 19.75 -23.13 13.75
N GLN A 365 19.86 -22.17 14.67
CA GLN A 365 20.58 -22.35 15.95
C GLN A 365 19.92 -23.43 16.83
N ILE A 366 18.59 -23.40 16.96
CA ILE A 366 17.83 -24.43 17.69
C ILE A 366 18.10 -25.80 17.08
N GLY A 367 18.04 -25.95 15.75
CA GLY A 367 18.32 -27.22 15.07
C GLY A 367 19.74 -27.74 15.33
N GLY A 368 20.74 -26.85 15.29
CA GLY A 368 22.14 -27.19 15.61
C GLY A 368 22.32 -27.64 17.06
N GLN A 369 21.72 -26.93 18.01
CA GLN A 369 21.79 -27.31 19.42
C GLN A 369 21.03 -28.61 19.71
N GLN A 370 19.89 -28.84 19.05
CA GLN A 370 19.13 -30.09 19.17
C GLN A 370 19.96 -31.30 18.73
N ALA A 371 20.71 -31.19 17.63
CA ALA A 371 21.62 -32.24 17.17
C ALA A 371 22.72 -32.51 18.21
N ARG A 372 23.35 -31.46 18.76
CA ARG A 372 24.40 -31.57 19.79
C ARG A 372 23.89 -32.22 21.08
N ILE A 373 22.71 -31.82 21.57
CA ILE A 373 22.11 -32.47 22.75
C ILE A 373 21.78 -33.94 22.45
N GLY A 374 21.29 -34.24 21.24
CA GLY A 374 21.00 -35.61 20.81
C GLY A 374 22.24 -36.52 20.74
N GLU A 375 23.41 -35.96 20.38
CA GLU A 375 24.68 -36.68 20.46
C GLU A 375 25.08 -37.02 21.89
N LEU A 376 24.89 -36.09 22.83
CA LEU A 376 25.23 -36.28 24.25
C LEU A 376 24.27 -37.24 24.99
N VAL A 377 23.02 -37.33 24.55
CA VAL A 377 21.97 -38.14 25.18
C VAL A 377 21.94 -39.59 24.66
N ARG A 378 22.68 -39.90 23.58
CA ARG A 378 22.70 -41.22 22.95
C ARG A 378 23.11 -42.36 23.91
N ASP A 379 23.72 -42.02 25.05
CA ASP A 379 24.22 -42.95 26.08
C ASP A 379 23.31 -43.15 27.30
N GLY A 380 22.12 -42.53 27.37
CA GLY A 380 21.18 -42.82 28.47
C GLY A 380 20.01 -41.85 28.63
N GLN A 381 18.80 -42.41 28.48
CA GLN A 381 17.46 -41.83 28.67
C GLN A 381 17.11 -40.61 27.78
N PRO A 382 16.08 -40.71 26.92
CA PRO A 382 15.70 -39.61 26.02
C PRO A 382 15.20 -38.39 26.81
N VAL A 383 15.88 -37.26 26.64
CA VAL A 383 15.41 -35.97 27.19
C VAL A 383 14.43 -35.35 26.20
N PRO A 384 13.19 -35.00 26.59
CA PRO A 384 12.24 -34.35 25.69
C PRO A 384 12.75 -32.94 25.33
N LEU A 385 13.03 -32.73 24.04
CA LEU A 385 13.47 -31.45 23.48
C LEU A 385 12.33 -30.65 22.83
N LYS A 386 11.17 -31.27 22.62
CA LYS A 386 9.97 -30.56 22.18
C LYS A 386 9.45 -29.67 23.32
N PRO A 387 9.04 -28.43 23.04
CA PRO A 387 8.45 -27.57 24.05
C PRO A 387 7.19 -28.21 24.63
N LEU A 388 7.03 -28.11 25.95
CA LEU A 388 5.84 -28.57 26.66
C LEU A 388 4.70 -27.57 26.45
N GLY A 389 3.44 -28.03 26.52
CA GLY A 389 2.28 -27.14 26.35
C GLY A 389 2.28 -25.95 27.32
N GLN A 390 2.75 -26.14 28.56
CA GLN A 390 2.92 -25.06 29.54
C GLN A 390 3.98 -24.03 29.14
N GLU A 391 5.10 -24.47 28.55
CA GLU A 391 6.17 -23.59 28.07
C GLU A 391 5.69 -22.77 26.86
N GLN A 392 4.89 -23.39 26.00
CA GLN A 392 4.28 -22.70 24.86
C GLN A 392 3.26 -21.65 25.30
N ALA A 393 2.36 -21.97 26.24
CA ALA A 393 1.43 -21.01 26.82
C ALA A 393 2.16 -19.85 27.54
N ALA A 394 3.28 -20.13 28.24
CA ALA A 394 4.10 -19.10 28.87
C ALA A 394 4.78 -18.19 27.84
N ALA A 395 5.24 -18.74 26.72
CA ALA A 395 5.82 -17.99 25.61
C ALA A 395 4.77 -17.08 24.95
N ASP A 396 3.58 -17.59 24.65
CA ASP A 396 2.47 -16.80 24.09
C ASP A 396 2.07 -15.64 25.02
N ALA A 397 1.96 -15.91 26.33
CA ALA A 397 1.67 -14.89 27.32
C ALA A 397 2.79 -13.84 27.44
N ALA A 398 4.06 -14.25 27.34
CA ALA A 398 5.19 -13.32 27.34
C ALA A 398 5.18 -12.41 26.11
N LEU A 399 4.93 -12.97 24.93
CA LEU A 399 4.81 -12.20 23.69
C LEU A 399 3.65 -11.19 23.77
N GLY A 400 2.49 -11.61 24.32
CA GLY A 400 1.35 -10.72 24.55
C GLY A 400 1.69 -9.55 25.48
N ARG A 401 2.40 -9.82 26.59
CA ARG A 401 2.86 -8.76 27.51
C ARG A 401 3.85 -7.81 26.86
N LEU A 402 4.81 -8.34 26.10
CA LEU A 402 5.78 -7.51 25.36
C LEU A 402 5.08 -6.63 24.32
N ALA A 403 4.10 -7.17 23.60
CA ALA A 403 3.32 -6.41 22.62
C ALA A 403 2.47 -5.32 23.29
N HIS A 404 1.88 -5.60 24.45
CA HIS A 404 1.13 -4.61 25.22
C HIS A 404 2.04 -3.50 25.77
N ALA A 405 3.18 -3.86 26.36
CA ALA A 405 4.17 -2.92 26.87
C ALA A 405 4.79 -2.06 25.75
N ALA A 406 5.01 -2.65 24.58
CA ALA A 406 5.43 -1.91 23.40
C ALA A 406 4.35 -0.88 23.03
N SER A 407 3.08 -1.24 22.98
CA SER A 407 1.98 -0.31 22.65
C SER A 407 1.82 0.84 23.66
N THR A 408 1.95 0.59 24.97
CA THR A 408 1.80 1.63 26.00
C THR A 408 2.97 2.61 26.08
N ARG A 409 4.15 2.26 25.55
CA ARG A 409 5.33 3.14 25.53
C ARG A 409 5.15 4.40 24.65
N ARG A 410 4.02 4.58 23.94
CA ARG A 410 3.72 5.75 23.08
C ARG A 410 2.59 6.65 23.60
N VAL A 411 2.73 7.21 24.79
CA VAL A 411 2.09 8.50 25.13
C VAL A 411 3.03 9.32 26.01
N ARG A 412 4.27 9.49 25.57
CA ARG A 412 5.08 10.61 26.05
C ARG A 412 5.43 11.45 24.83
N PRO A 413 4.80 12.62 24.63
CA PRO A 413 5.27 13.57 23.65
C PRO A 413 6.77 13.79 23.90
N PRO A 414 7.59 13.96 22.86
CA PRO A 414 8.94 14.44 23.08
C PRO A 414 8.83 15.75 23.85
N ASP A 415 9.33 15.77 25.08
CA ASP A 415 9.45 16.99 25.88
C ASP A 415 10.26 17.98 25.03
N THR A 416 9.59 18.99 24.48
CA THR A 416 10.20 20.05 23.65
C THR A 416 11.08 21.01 24.46
N SER A 417 11.62 20.60 25.61
CA SER A 417 12.33 21.49 26.54
C SER A 417 13.86 21.39 26.48
N GLU A 418 14.48 20.60 25.61
CA GLU A 418 15.94 20.53 25.52
C GLU A 418 16.47 20.86 24.11
N ASN A 419 16.18 22.06 23.61
CA ASN A 419 17.14 22.80 22.80
C ASN A 419 16.77 24.29 22.70
N THR A 420 17.17 25.08 23.69
CA THR A 420 17.29 26.54 23.51
C THR A 420 18.71 26.95 23.88
N GLY A 421 19.65 26.56 23.00
CA GLY A 421 20.91 27.29 22.86
C GLY A 421 20.61 28.73 22.47
N GLY A 422 21.21 29.66 23.20
CA GLY A 422 20.86 31.08 23.22
C GLY A 422 20.72 31.76 21.86
N ILE A 423 19.57 32.39 21.65
CA ILE A 423 19.47 33.63 20.91
C ILE A 423 18.72 34.62 21.82
N ARG A 424 19.43 35.63 22.31
CA ARG A 424 18.85 36.78 23.02
C ARG A 424 17.82 37.43 22.11
N ARG A 425 16.54 37.40 22.51
CA ARG A 425 15.56 38.38 22.03
C ARG A 425 15.75 39.70 22.80
N PRO A 426 15.67 40.85 22.14
CA PRO A 426 15.74 42.16 22.80
C PRO A 426 14.46 42.43 23.59
N ALA A 427 14.62 43.13 24.71
CA ALA A 427 13.55 43.53 25.61
C ALA A 427 12.51 44.45 24.93
N PRO A 428 11.23 44.40 25.33
CA PRO A 428 10.24 45.36 24.88
C PRO A 428 10.50 46.74 25.52
N PHE A 429 10.44 47.77 24.68
CA PHE A 429 10.43 49.17 25.09
C PHE A 429 9.24 49.43 26.02
N GLY A 430 9.52 49.86 27.25
CA GLY A 430 8.54 50.51 28.12
C GLY A 430 8.38 51.99 27.74
N PRO A 431 7.20 52.59 27.98
CA PRO A 431 7.00 54.03 27.85
C PRO A 431 7.59 54.79 29.07
N PRO A 432 7.94 56.08 28.93
CA PRO A 432 8.53 56.85 30.01
C PRO A 432 7.47 57.33 31.02
N ASP A 433 7.76 57.09 32.30
CA ASP A 433 7.01 57.62 33.44
C ASP A 433 7.20 59.14 33.60
N ALA A 434 6.09 59.83 33.86
CA ALA A 434 6.07 61.17 34.43
C ALA A 434 5.46 61.11 35.84
N ALA A 435 6.28 61.46 36.82
CA ALA A 435 5.97 62.19 38.06
C ALA A 435 4.86 61.71 39.02
N SER A 436 5.34 61.31 40.20
CA SER A 436 5.03 61.92 41.51
C SER A 436 3.86 61.41 42.36
N THR A 437 4.28 61.06 43.59
CA THR A 437 3.61 61.21 44.91
C THR A 437 2.43 60.31 45.27
N GLY A 438 2.58 59.59 46.39
CA GLY A 438 1.42 59.16 47.20
C GLY A 438 1.62 57.89 48.01
N THR A 439 2.53 57.92 48.99
CA THR A 439 2.64 56.92 50.07
C THR A 439 1.37 56.90 50.94
N VAL A 440 0.94 55.72 51.38
CA VAL A 440 0.55 55.33 52.77
C VAL A 440 -0.53 54.21 52.76
N PRO A 441 -0.50 53.27 53.73
CA PRO A 441 -0.73 51.86 53.45
C PRO A 441 -1.86 51.20 54.29
N ASP A 442 -2.03 49.90 54.02
CA ASP A 442 -2.16 48.83 55.02
C ASP A 442 -3.55 48.37 55.52
N VAL A 443 -3.54 47.05 55.82
CA VAL A 443 -4.33 46.27 56.77
C VAL A 443 -5.54 45.45 56.25
N SER A 444 -5.20 44.19 55.95
CA SER A 444 -5.86 42.94 56.41
C SER A 444 -7.16 42.40 55.77
N ARG A 445 -6.99 41.30 55.01
CA ARG A 445 -7.43 39.89 55.26
C ARG A 445 -8.71 39.63 56.12
N PRO A 446 -9.34 38.42 56.04
CA PRO A 446 -9.62 37.56 54.88
C PRO A 446 -11.01 36.84 54.95
N SER A 447 -11.33 36.09 53.89
CA SER A 447 -12.09 34.81 53.84
C SER A 447 -13.49 34.69 54.47
N TYR A 448 -14.49 34.35 53.66
CA TYR A 448 -15.02 32.99 53.45
C TYR A 448 -16.37 33.03 52.68
N GLY A 449 -16.62 32.02 51.84
CA GLY A 449 -17.97 31.48 51.65
C GLY A 449 -18.75 31.90 50.39
N THR A 450 -18.60 31.11 49.33
CA THR A 450 -19.71 30.60 48.48
C THR A 450 -20.86 30.12 49.41
N PRO A 451 -22.18 30.15 49.07
CA PRO A 451 -22.74 29.66 47.80
C PRO A 451 -24.10 30.26 47.35
N GLY A 452 -24.64 29.76 46.23
CA GLY A 452 -26.09 29.61 46.07
C GLY A 452 -26.68 30.20 44.80
N SER A 453 -27.04 29.32 43.86
CA SER A 453 -28.11 29.57 42.89
C SER A 453 -29.44 29.82 43.60
N PRO A 454 -30.40 30.50 42.95
CA PRO A 454 -31.64 29.78 42.64
C PRO A 454 -32.20 30.07 41.24
N THR A 455 -33.10 29.18 40.86
CA THR A 455 -33.86 29.04 39.60
C THR A 455 -35.12 29.95 39.59
N PRO A 456 -36.17 29.67 38.76
CA PRO A 456 -36.67 30.48 37.65
C PRO A 456 -38.07 31.10 37.94
N VAL A 457 -38.75 31.69 36.95
CA VAL A 457 -40.24 31.74 36.75
C VAL A 457 -40.58 32.70 35.59
N ASP A 458 -41.31 32.17 34.59
CA ASP A 458 -42.51 32.61 33.83
C ASP A 458 -42.77 34.12 33.56
N ASP A 459 -43.50 34.61 32.55
CA ASP A 459 -44.50 34.03 31.64
C ASP A 459 -44.85 35.03 30.49
N ALA A 460 -45.47 34.50 29.43
CA ALA A 460 -46.53 35.06 28.56
C ALA A 460 -46.45 36.46 27.88
N GLY A 461 -46.75 36.48 26.56
CA GLY A 461 -47.24 37.67 25.85
C GLY A 461 -47.26 37.58 24.32
N ALA A 462 -48.40 37.19 23.75
CA ALA A 462 -48.69 36.97 22.31
C ALA A 462 -48.88 38.27 21.48
N PRO A 463 -49.13 38.20 20.15
CA PRO A 463 -48.70 39.19 19.15
C PRO A 463 -49.79 40.20 18.72
N SER A 464 -49.37 41.32 18.11
CA SER A 464 -50.26 42.23 17.38
C SER A 464 -49.86 42.40 15.91
N SER A 465 -50.89 42.35 15.10
CA SER A 465 -51.03 42.56 13.66
C SER A 465 -50.89 44.03 13.23
N GLY A 466 -50.39 44.29 12.01
CA GLY A 466 -50.54 45.57 11.33
C GLY A 466 -49.96 45.56 9.90
N GLY A 467 -50.83 45.75 8.89
CA GLY A 467 -50.56 45.66 7.46
C GLY A 467 -49.85 46.85 6.78
N PRO A 468 -49.85 46.91 5.43
CA PRO A 468 -48.83 47.55 4.60
C PRO A 468 -49.19 48.97 4.10
N PRO A 469 -48.21 49.77 3.61
CA PRO A 469 -48.46 50.90 2.72
C PRO A 469 -47.78 50.69 1.34
N MET A 470 -48.54 50.72 0.25
CA MET A 470 -48.78 51.88 -0.65
C MET A 470 -47.61 52.23 -1.61
N ALA A 471 -47.95 52.20 -2.91
CA ALA A 471 -47.17 52.70 -4.04
C ALA A 471 -47.20 54.23 -4.17
N PRO A 472 -46.27 54.82 -4.95
CA PRO A 472 -46.46 56.15 -5.53
C PRO A 472 -46.16 56.15 -7.07
N PRO A 473 -46.30 57.25 -7.84
CA PRO A 473 -47.30 57.33 -8.91
C PRO A 473 -46.73 57.54 -10.33
N VAL A 474 -47.64 57.48 -11.31
CA VAL A 474 -47.46 57.78 -12.73
C VAL A 474 -47.43 59.30 -12.99
N SER A 475 -46.43 59.78 -13.74
CA SER A 475 -46.40 61.03 -14.54
C SER A 475 -45.04 61.05 -15.28
N GLY A 476 -44.81 61.39 -16.55
CA GLY A 476 -45.58 61.91 -17.67
C GLY A 476 -44.55 62.35 -18.75
N GLY A 477 -44.97 62.49 -20.02
CA GLY A 477 -44.40 63.46 -20.96
C GLY A 477 -43.09 63.14 -21.73
N ARG A 478 -43.25 62.89 -23.04
CA ARG A 478 -42.28 62.96 -24.16
C ARG A 478 -41.50 64.31 -24.23
N PRO A 479 -40.31 64.37 -24.89
CA PRO A 479 -40.27 64.72 -26.33
C PRO A 479 -39.19 64.00 -27.20
N HIS A 480 -39.54 63.70 -28.46
CA HIS A 480 -38.64 63.57 -29.64
C HIS A 480 -37.91 64.91 -29.91
N PRO A 481 -36.80 65.04 -30.70
CA PRO A 481 -36.51 64.43 -32.02
C PRO A 481 -34.98 64.27 -32.31
N PRO A 482 -34.40 64.41 -33.52
CA PRO A 482 -34.75 63.96 -34.89
C PRO A 482 -33.65 63.09 -35.57
N GLY A 483 -33.99 62.50 -36.73
CA GLY A 483 -33.14 62.62 -37.93
C GLY A 483 -32.22 61.45 -38.30
N ALA A 484 -32.63 60.70 -39.32
CA ALA A 484 -31.76 59.87 -40.15
C ALA A 484 -30.69 60.70 -40.89
N PRO A 485 -29.66 60.03 -41.46
CA PRO A 485 -29.72 59.92 -42.92
C PRO A 485 -29.34 58.54 -43.46
N THR A 486 -30.17 58.09 -44.41
CA THR A 486 -29.84 57.20 -45.52
C THR A 486 -28.93 57.88 -46.53
N THR A 487 -27.83 57.22 -46.92
CA THR A 487 -27.11 57.23 -48.22
C THR A 487 -25.77 56.52 -47.97
N GLY A 488 -25.20 55.65 -48.80
CA GLY A 488 -25.52 55.09 -50.10
C GLY A 488 -24.37 54.10 -50.43
N ALA A 489 -24.68 53.02 -51.15
CA ALA A 489 -23.65 52.23 -51.82
C ALA A 489 -22.98 53.09 -52.92
N PRO A 490 -21.69 52.84 -53.23
CA PRO A 490 -21.43 52.12 -54.47
C PRO A 490 -20.19 51.19 -54.43
N TYR A 491 -20.29 50.03 -55.09
CA TYR A 491 -19.18 49.37 -55.80
C TYR A 491 -18.93 50.13 -57.13
N PRO A 492 -17.86 49.88 -57.95
CA PRO A 492 -16.78 48.87 -57.93
C PRO A 492 -15.37 49.56 -58.04
N THR A 493 -14.21 48.90 -58.02
CA THR A 493 -13.53 48.29 -59.19
C THR A 493 -12.17 47.63 -58.80
N SER A 494 -11.98 46.44 -59.36
CA SER A 494 -10.76 45.84 -59.94
C SER A 494 -9.39 46.53 -59.82
N GLY A 495 -8.34 45.75 -59.51
CA GLY A 495 -6.98 46.02 -59.99
C GLY A 495 -5.85 45.27 -59.26
N PRO A 496 -5.12 44.35 -59.93
CA PRO A 496 -4.08 43.51 -59.32
C PRO A 496 -2.68 44.16 -59.42
N GLY A 497 -1.81 43.86 -58.46
CA GLY A 497 -0.41 44.30 -58.51
C GLY A 497 0.49 43.34 -57.74
N GLY A 498 1.24 42.53 -58.49
CA GLY A 498 2.31 41.67 -57.97
C GLY A 498 3.60 42.44 -57.64
N PRO A 499 4.77 41.78 -57.72
CA PRO A 499 5.63 41.52 -56.58
C PRO A 499 6.83 42.46 -56.49
N VAL A 500 7.37 42.67 -55.28
CA VAL A 500 8.66 43.34 -55.09
C VAL A 500 9.49 42.66 -53.98
N HIS A 501 10.46 41.87 -54.41
CA HIS A 501 11.82 41.84 -53.84
C HIS A 501 12.73 42.52 -54.89
N PRO A 502 14.01 42.87 -54.65
CA PRO A 502 14.85 42.71 -53.46
C PRO A 502 15.63 44.00 -53.08
N THR A 503 16.28 44.04 -51.91
CA THR A 503 17.65 44.60 -51.80
C THR A 503 18.36 44.26 -50.48
N SER A 504 19.53 43.66 -50.66
CA SER A 504 20.76 43.61 -49.84
C SER A 504 21.05 44.91 -49.06
N GLY A 505 21.43 44.90 -47.78
CA GLY A 505 22.68 44.47 -47.11
C GLY A 505 23.10 45.57 -46.09
N PRO A 506 24.29 45.61 -45.45
CA PRO A 506 25.16 44.55 -44.89
C PRO A 506 25.73 44.88 -43.47
N HIS A 507 26.54 43.92 -42.94
CA HIS A 507 27.63 44.02 -41.92
C HIS A 507 27.35 44.12 -40.41
N GLY A 508 27.99 43.21 -39.66
CA GLY A 508 28.42 43.36 -38.27
C GLY A 508 28.64 42.04 -37.53
N PRO A 509 29.88 41.63 -37.21
CA PRO A 509 30.19 40.31 -36.62
C PRO A 509 30.14 40.35 -35.08
N PHE A 510 29.55 39.34 -34.46
CA PHE A 510 29.73 39.07 -33.03
C PHE A 510 30.42 37.71 -32.84
N GLN A 511 31.65 37.78 -32.36
CA GLN A 511 32.35 36.69 -31.70
C GLN A 511 31.73 36.49 -30.30
N GLY A 512 31.38 35.26 -29.96
CA GLY A 512 31.02 34.84 -28.61
C GLY A 512 31.36 33.36 -28.45
N GLY A 513 32.43 33.07 -27.70
CA GLY A 513 32.94 31.72 -27.47
C GLY A 513 32.03 30.84 -26.60
N PRO A 514 32.31 29.53 -26.52
CA PRO A 514 31.49 28.57 -25.80
C PRO A 514 31.75 28.59 -24.28
N PRO A 515 30.73 28.40 -23.43
CA PRO A 515 30.95 28.26 -21.99
C PRO A 515 31.40 26.84 -21.66
N THR A 516 32.66 26.70 -21.26
CA THR A 516 33.20 25.55 -20.53
C THR A 516 32.72 25.60 -19.07
N GLY A 517 31.61 24.94 -18.78
CA GLY A 517 31.18 24.62 -17.42
C GLY A 517 31.68 23.24 -17.00
N GLN A 518 32.76 23.19 -16.22
CA GLN A 518 33.21 21.95 -15.58
C GLN A 518 32.24 21.51 -14.48
N LEU A 519 31.65 20.33 -14.64
CA LEU A 519 30.99 19.60 -13.57
C LEU A 519 32.01 18.66 -12.91
N ARG A 520 32.29 18.92 -11.63
CA ARG A 520 32.94 17.97 -10.70
C ARG A 520 32.06 16.73 -10.53
N PRO A 521 32.58 15.51 -10.68
CA PRO A 521 31.88 14.31 -10.24
C PRO A 521 32.06 14.11 -8.72
N THR A 522 30.96 13.97 -8.00
CA THR A 522 30.94 13.47 -6.63
C THR A 522 31.13 11.96 -6.64
N SER A 523 32.26 11.49 -6.12
CA SER A 523 32.56 10.09 -5.87
C SER A 523 31.82 9.61 -4.62
N GLY A 524 30.87 8.69 -4.80
CA GLY A 524 30.28 7.85 -3.76
C GLY A 524 30.61 6.37 -4.02
N PRO A 525 30.82 5.54 -2.98
CA PRO A 525 31.46 4.23 -3.12
C PRO A 525 30.49 3.17 -3.63
N HIS A 526 30.79 2.57 -4.79
CA HIS A 526 30.17 1.34 -5.26
C HIS A 526 30.73 0.14 -4.50
N GLY A 527 29.84 -0.62 -3.85
CA GLY A 527 30.14 -1.95 -3.32
C GLY A 527 30.28 -3.00 -4.44
N PRO A 528 30.99 -4.11 -4.21
CA PRO A 528 31.32 -5.06 -5.27
C PRO A 528 30.12 -5.96 -5.60
N PHE A 529 29.71 -5.92 -6.87
CA PHE A 529 28.90 -6.97 -7.50
C PHE A 529 29.80 -8.18 -7.77
N GLN A 530 29.53 -9.30 -7.09
CA GLN A 530 30.07 -10.62 -7.47
C GLN A 530 29.31 -11.13 -8.70
N GLY A 531 30.00 -11.18 -9.84
CA GLY A 531 29.55 -11.91 -11.03
C GLY A 531 29.75 -13.42 -10.83
N GLY A 532 28.66 -14.18 -10.89
CA GLY A 532 28.70 -15.64 -11.07
C GLY A 532 28.60 -16.00 -12.56
N PRO A 533 29.32 -17.02 -13.05
CA PRO A 533 29.27 -17.42 -14.45
C PRO A 533 27.97 -18.19 -14.75
N GLN A 534 27.20 -17.71 -15.73
CA GLN A 534 26.15 -18.50 -16.36
C GLN A 534 26.78 -19.43 -17.40
N THR A 535 26.89 -20.71 -17.07
CA THR A 535 27.07 -21.78 -18.05
C THR A 535 25.69 -22.19 -18.57
N GLY A 536 25.41 -21.86 -19.82
CA GLY A 536 24.28 -22.40 -20.56
C GLY A 536 24.48 -23.90 -20.81
N GLN A 537 23.57 -24.73 -20.30
CA GLN A 537 23.38 -26.08 -20.80
C GLN A 537 21.97 -26.19 -21.39
N MET A 538 21.94 -26.41 -22.71
CA MET A 538 20.77 -26.90 -23.43
C MET A 538 20.38 -28.28 -22.88
N ARG A 539 19.09 -28.46 -22.58
CA ARG A 539 18.50 -29.79 -22.37
C ARG A 539 17.88 -30.27 -23.69
N PRO A 540 18.12 -31.52 -24.10
CA PRO A 540 17.46 -32.10 -25.26
C PRO A 540 16.05 -32.60 -24.89
N VAL A 541 15.12 -32.40 -25.81
CA VAL A 541 13.78 -33.01 -25.80
C VAL A 541 13.94 -34.46 -26.23
N GLY A 542 13.77 -35.39 -25.28
CA GLY A 542 13.64 -36.82 -25.54
C GLY A 542 12.17 -37.23 -25.43
N ALA A 543 11.66 -37.81 -26.51
CA ALA A 543 10.41 -38.57 -26.51
C ALA A 543 10.64 -39.94 -25.87
N ASP A 544 9.65 -40.45 -25.13
CA ASP A 544 9.46 -41.89 -25.00
C ASP A 544 7.97 -42.23 -24.77
N PRO A 545 7.46 -43.36 -25.30
CA PRO A 545 6.04 -43.71 -25.34
C PRO A 545 5.65 -44.70 -24.22
N SER A 546 4.35 -44.97 -24.16
CA SER A 546 3.72 -46.16 -23.54
C SER A 546 3.40 -46.08 -22.05
N ALA A 547 2.12 -45.91 -21.73
CA ALA A 547 1.53 -46.48 -20.51
C ALA A 547 0.01 -46.71 -20.72
N THR A 548 -0.30 -47.94 -21.10
CA THR A 548 -1.61 -48.58 -21.08
C THR A 548 -2.17 -48.70 -19.66
N GLY A 549 -3.46 -48.36 -19.51
CA GLY A 549 -4.41 -49.10 -18.67
C GLY A 549 -4.51 -48.74 -17.19
N GLN A 550 -5.64 -48.16 -16.77
CA GLN A 550 -6.73 -48.90 -16.12
C GLN A 550 -7.92 -47.97 -15.83
N MET A 551 -9.09 -48.32 -16.39
CA MET A 551 -10.38 -47.76 -16.03
C MET A 551 -10.94 -48.48 -14.79
N ARG A 552 -11.61 -47.73 -13.91
CA ARG A 552 -12.55 -48.25 -12.93
C ARG A 552 -13.96 -47.67 -13.20
N PRO A 553 -15.04 -48.43 -12.95
CA PRO A 553 -16.36 -48.15 -13.51
C PRO A 553 -17.21 -47.21 -12.64
N VAL A 554 -18.07 -46.44 -13.31
CA VAL A 554 -19.14 -45.62 -12.70
C VAL A 554 -20.49 -46.32 -12.95
N PRO A 555 -21.40 -46.42 -11.96
CA PRO A 555 -22.67 -47.13 -12.10
C PRO A 555 -23.75 -46.27 -12.81
N PRO A 556 -24.76 -46.88 -13.47
CA PRO A 556 -25.75 -46.15 -14.24
C PRO A 556 -27.07 -45.92 -13.49
N GLY A 557 -27.72 -44.79 -13.77
CA GLY A 557 -29.18 -44.66 -13.62
C GLY A 557 -29.69 -43.28 -13.23
N GLN A 558 -30.12 -42.47 -14.22
CA GLN A 558 -31.45 -41.82 -14.27
C GLN A 558 -31.57 -40.80 -15.44
N PRO A 559 -32.81 -40.51 -15.91
CA PRO A 559 -33.07 -40.28 -17.34
C PRO A 559 -32.98 -38.81 -17.77
N ARG A 560 -32.62 -38.64 -19.04
CA ARG A 560 -32.61 -37.36 -19.75
C ARG A 560 -34.03 -36.96 -20.13
N GLY A 561 -34.47 -35.80 -19.65
CA GLY A 561 -35.60 -35.05 -20.20
C GLY A 561 -35.17 -34.24 -21.42
N THR A 562 -35.84 -34.49 -22.53
CA THR A 562 -35.68 -33.83 -23.82
C THR A 562 -36.29 -32.43 -23.78
N VAL A 563 -35.51 -31.39 -24.09
CA VAL A 563 -36.05 -30.07 -24.47
C VAL A 563 -35.45 -29.68 -25.82
N VAL A 564 -36.33 -29.62 -26.81
CA VAL A 564 -36.09 -29.13 -28.16
C VAL A 564 -36.01 -27.60 -28.10
N ARG A 565 -35.00 -27.00 -28.75
CA ARG A 565 -35.03 -25.59 -29.18
C ARG A 565 -34.56 -25.47 -30.63
N PRO A 566 -35.19 -24.58 -31.42
CA PRO A 566 -34.95 -24.46 -32.86
C PRO A 566 -33.76 -23.57 -33.20
N TRP A 567 -33.31 -23.72 -34.44
CA TRP A 567 -32.14 -23.11 -35.07
C TRP A 567 -32.29 -21.60 -35.33
N GLY A 568 -31.21 -20.85 -35.06
CA GLY A 568 -30.96 -19.47 -35.50
C GLY A 568 -29.44 -19.24 -35.59
N PRO A 569 -28.94 -18.34 -36.47
CA PRO A 569 -27.55 -18.34 -36.96
C PRO A 569 -26.54 -17.73 -35.97
N PRO A 570 -25.23 -18.02 -36.13
CA PRO A 570 -24.23 -17.73 -35.10
C PRO A 570 -23.78 -16.26 -35.12
N VAL A 571 -23.97 -15.57 -34.01
CA VAL A 571 -23.23 -14.35 -33.66
C VAL A 571 -22.13 -14.75 -32.69
N SER A 572 -20.88 -14.50 -33.09
CA SER A 572 -19.68 -14.67 -32.25
C SER A 572 -19.69 -13.62 -31.15
N GLY A 573 -20.17 -13.99 -29.96
CA GLY A 573 -20.09 -13.19 -28.75
C GLY A 573 -19.39 -13.95 -27.64
N VAL A 574 -18.16 -13.55 -27.33
CA VAL A 574 -17.48 -13.90 -26.08
C VAL A 574 -18.24 -13.21 -24.94
N PRO A 575 -18.77 -13.91 -23.92
CA PRO A 575 -19.46 -13.25 -22.83
C PRO A 575 -18.45 -12.66 -21.82
N HIS A 576 -18.47 -11.33 -21.68
CA HIS A 576 -17.95 -10.65 -20.49
C HIS A 576 -18.97 -10.78 -19.34
N PRO A 577 -18.51 -10.89 -18.07
CA PRO A 577 -19.42 -11.05 -16.94
C PRO A 577 -20.15 -9.75 -16.64
N ALA A 578 -21.47 -9.81 -16.66
CA ALA A 578 -22.34 -8.75 -16.16
C ALA A 578 -22.21 -8.62 -14.63
N TYR A 579 -21.82 -7.45 -14.16
CA TYR A 579 -22.00 -7.04 -12.77
C TYR A 579 -23.49 -6.71 -12.56
N SER A 580 -24.24 -7.66 -12.03
CA SER A 580 -25.60 -7.42 -11.52
C SER A 580 -25.49 -6.80 -10.13
N SER A 581 -25.80 -5.51 -10.05
CA SER A 581 -26.07 -4.78 -8.81
C SER A 581 -27.55 -4.94 -8.47
N SER A 582 -27.88 -5.95 -7.67
CA SER A 582 -29.19 -6.05 -7.00
C SER A 582 -28.98 -6.40 -5.53
N GLY A 583 -28.65 -5.40 -4.72
CA GLY A 583 -28.61 -5.50 -3.27
C GLY A 583 -29.96 -5.11 -2.67
N ALA A 584 -30.92 -6.03 -2.65
CA ALA A 584 -32.05 -5.96 -1.72
C ALA A 584 -31.60 -6.56 -0.38
N PHE A 585 -31.38 -5.71 0.62
CA PHE A 585 -31.04 -6.16 1.97
C PHE A 585 -32.30 -6.66 2.71
N PRO A 586 -32.30 -7.88 3.29
CA PRO A 586 -33.34 -8.24 4.24
C PRO A 586 -33.10 -7.51 5.56
N VAL A 587 -34.17 -6.88 6.06
CA VAL A 587 -34.25 -6.34 7.43
C VAL A 587 -34.16 -7.51 8.41
N VAL A 588 -33.01 -7.65 9.08
CA VAL A 588 -32.84 -8.59 10.20
C VAL A 588 -33.24 -7.87 11.48
N MET A 589 -34.34 -8.32 12.11
CA MET A 589 -34.71 -7.91 13.46
C MET A 589 -33.63 -8.35 14.47
N VAL A 590 -33.13 -7.39 15.25
CA VAL A 590 -32.17 -7.59 16.33
C VAL A 590 -32.93 -8.01 17.60
N PRO A 591 -32.63 -9.17 18.22
CA PRO A 591 -33.18 -9.53 19.53
C PRO A 591 -32.48 -8.73 20.67
N PRO A 592 -33.14 -8.54 21.82
CA PRO A 592 -32.63 -7.69 22.91
C PRO A 592 -31.39 -8.29 23.59
N SER A 593 -30.50 -7.38 23.98
CA SER A 593 -29.15 -7.58 24.50
C SER A 593 -29.03 -8.57 25.66
N ALA A 594 -28.12 -9.53 25.51
CA ALA A 594 -27.55 -10.30 26.62
C ALA A 594 -26.50 -9.43 27.38
N PRO A 595 -26.31 -9.65 28.70
CA PRO A 595 -25.32 -8.90 29.48
C PRO A 595 -23.88 -9.17 29.01
N PRO A 596 -22.96 -8.21 29.20
CA PRO A 596 -21.61 -8.28 28.63
C PRO A 596 -20.81 -9.44 29.24
N ALA A 597 -20.30 -10.32 28.39
CA ALA A 597 -19.27 -11.28 28.76
C ALA A 597 -18.00 -10.53 29.24
N PRO A 598 -17.24 -11.10 30.20
CA PRO A 598 -16.00 -10.50 30.66
C PRO A 598 -15.06 -10.27 29.48
N ALA A 599 -14.50 -9.06 29.39
CA ALA A 599 -13.69 -8.57 28.29
C ALA A 599 -12.70 -9.64 27.78
N GLU A 600 -13.04 -10.23 26.63
CA GLU A 600 -12.15 -11.09 25.90
C GLU A 600 -10.90 -10.26 25.57
N THR A 601 -9.76 -10.68 26.11
CA THR A 601 -8.50 -9.94 25.97
C THR A 601 -8.19 -9.82 24.48
N LEU A 602 -8.21 -8.59 23.96
CA LEU A 602 -7.97 -8.28 22.54
C LEU A 602 -6.82 -9.16 22.02
N ALA A 603 -7.10 -9.99 21.01
CA ALA A 603 -6.14 -10.97 20.52
C ALA A 603 -4.80 -10.27 20.17
N PRO A 604 -3.64 -10.81 20.63
CA PRO A 604 -2.33 -10.14 20.49
C PRO A 604 -1.93 -9.85 19.03
N ALA A 605 -2.56 -10.52 18.06
CA ALA A 605 -2.34 -10.31 16.63
C ALA A 605 -2.74 -8.93 16.11
N ALA A 606 -3.58 -8.17 16.83
CA ALA A 606 -4.04 -6.85 16.41
C ALA A 606 -3.10 -5.70 16.82
N SER A 607 -2.03 -5.98 17.57
CA SER A 607 -1.16 -4.92 18.09
C SER A 607 -0.19 -4.40 17.02
N PRO A 608 -0.18 -3.09 16.69
CA PRO A 608 0.68 -2.52 15.65
C PRO A 608 2.18 -2.63 15.96
N ARG A 609 2.55 -2.97 17.20
CA ARG A 609 3.93 -3.14 17.68
C ARG A 609 4.36 -4.59 17.91
N LEU A 610 3.59 -5.54 17.41
CA LEU A 610 3.95 -6.96 17.47
C LEU A 610 5.37 -7.26 16.93
N PRO A 611 5.86 -6.65 15.84
CA PRO A 611 7.22 -6.93 15.35
C PRO A 611 8.33 -6.56 16.35
N GLU A 612 8.17 -5.47 17.11
CA GLU A 612 9.14 -5.04 18.13
C GLU A 612 9.19 -6.04 19.30
N ALA A 613 8.02 -6.45 19.78
CA ALA A 613 7.88 -7.48 20.81
C ALA A 613 8.48 -8.82 20.37
N ALA A 614 8.25 -9.22 19.11
CA ALA A 614 8.82 -10.41 18.53
C ALA A 614 10.36 -10.37 18.46
N LEU A 615 10.95 -9.24 18.06
CA LEU A 615 12.41 -9.07 18.07
C LEU A 615 12.99 -9.15 19.49
N SER A 616 12.33 -8.55 20.48
CA SER A 616 12.73 -8.66 21.89
C SER A 616 12.72 -10.13 22.35
N MET A 617 11.65 -10.86 22.04
CA MET A 617 11.50 -12.26 22.40
C MET A 617 12.52 -13.17 21.69
N ILE A 618 12.84 -12.89 20.42
CA ILE A 618 13.93 -13.58 19.69
C ILE A 618 15.28 -13.32 20.37
N GLY A 619 15.53 -12.09 20.82
CA GLY A 619 16.73 -11.74 21.57
C GLY A 619 16.86 -12.53 22.89
N GLU A 620 15.77 -12.62 23.65
CA GLU A 620 15.70 -13.43 24.88
C GLU A 620 15.91 -14.93 24.60
N ALA A 621 15.31 -15.46 23.53
CA ALA A 621 15.48 -16.85 23.11
C ALA A 621 16.93 -17.15 22.72
N ARG A 622 17.62 -16.25 22.00
CA ARG A 622 19.05 -16.40 21.70
C ARG A 622 19.91 -16.38 22.94
N ALA A 623 19.62 -15.48 23.89
CA ALA A 623 20.34 -15.45 25.16
C ALA A 623 20.13 -16.76 25.97
N ALA A 624 18.94 -17.36 25.90
CA ALA A 624 18.69 -18.68 26.49
C ALA A 624 19.48 -19.79 25.80
N LEU A 625 19.54 -19.80 24.46
CA LEU A 625 20.35 -20.75 23.68
C LEU A 625 21.84 -20.63 23.99
N GLN A 626 22.38 -19.41 24.04
CA GLN A 626 23.78 -19.17 24.40
C GLN A 626 24.11 -19.67 25.81
N ARG A 627 23.20 -19.47 26.78
CA ARG A 627 23.35 -20.02 28.13
C ARG A 627 23.35 -21.55 28.11
N ALA A 628 22.48 -22.18 27.32
CA ALA A 628 22.48 -23.62 27.14
C ALA A 628 23.78 -24.13 26.49
N ASP A 629 24.26 -23.47 25.44
CA ASP A 629 25.53 -23.81 24.78
C ASP A 629 26.73 -23.67 25.71
N THR A 630 26.71 -22.69 26.61
CA THR A 630 27.76 -22.51 27.64
C THR A 630 27.76 -23.69 28.62
N GLU A 631 26.59 -24.15 29.06
CA GLU A 631 26.48 -25.33 29.94
C GLU A 631 26.95 -26.61 29.22
N LEU A 632 26.62 -26.77 27.93
CA LEU A 632 27.09 -27.90 27.11
C LEU A 632 28.60 -27.83 26.85
N ALA A 633 29.16 -26.65 26.62
CA ALA A 633 30.60 -26.46 26.44
C ALA A 633 31.39 -26.79 27.71
N ASP A 634 30.92 -26.42 28.90
CA ASP A 634 31.55 -26.82 30.17
C ASP A 634 31.43 -28.35 30.39
N ILE A 635 30.36 -28.99 29.92
CA ILE A 635 30.25 -30.47 29.91
C ILE A 635 31.31 -31.08 28.99
N ASP A 636 31.44 -30.60 27.75
CA ASP A 636 32.44 -31.07 26.78
C ASP A 636 33.86 -30.85 27.29
N GLU A 637 34.15 -29.69 27.86
CA GLU A 637 35.46 -29.41 28.46
C GLU A 637 35.74 -30.33 29.64
N ARG A 638 34.76 -30.63 30.49
CA ARG A 638 34.95 -31.57 31.61
C ARG A 638 35.17 -33.01 31.15
N MET A 639 34.47 -33.44 30.11
CA MET A 639 34.70 -34.75 29.50
C MET A 639 36.11 -34.82 28.90
N LYS A 640 36.55 -33.78 28.18
CA LYS A 640 37.91 -33.66 27.63
C LYS A 640 39.00 -33.53 28.71
N ARG A 641 38.71 -32.83 29.81
CA ARG A 641 39.65 -32.63 30.94
C ARG A 641 39.74 -33.81 31.89
N SER A 642 38.89 -34.84 31.75
CA SER A 642 39.01 -36.08 32.52
C SER A 642 39.54 -37.21 31.64
N PRO A 643 40.87 -37.26 31.37
CA PRO A 643 41.52 -38.37 30.68
C PRO A 643 41.10 -39.73 31.24
N ARG A 644 40.85 -39.80 32.55
CA ARG A 644 40.42 -41.03 33.21
C ARG A 644 39.08 -41.54 32.68
N VAL A 645 38.09 -40.67 32.45
CA VAL A 645 36.76 -41.08 31.98
C VAL A 645 36.81 -41.50 30.51
N TYR A 646 37.48 -40.70 29.67
CA TYR A 646 37.67 -41.04 28.26
C TYR A 646 38.42 -42.37 28.11
N ASN A 647 39.55 -42.52 28.79
CA ASN A 647 40.32 -43.75 28.76
C ASN A 647 39.49 -44.93 29.27
N THR A 648 38.75 -44.78 30.37
CA THR A 648 37.87 -45.82 30.93
C THR A 648 36.84 -46.31 29.91
N LEU A 649 36.19 -45.41 29.17
CA LEU A 649 35.21 -45.77 28.14
C LEU A 649 35.85 -46.51 26.96
N VAL A 650 37.02 -46.06 26.50
CA VAL A 650 37.74 -46.73 25.41
C VAL A 650 38.18 -48.13 25.83
N TYR A 651 38.78 -48.28 27.02
CA TYR A 651 39.14 -49.59 27.56
C TYR A 651 37.92 -50.51 27.72
N PHE A 652 36.79 -49.98 28.20
CA PHE A 652 35.59 -50.76 28.40
C PHE A 652 34.97 -51.23 27.07
N GLY A 653 34.94 -50.36 26.06
CA GLY A 653 34.43 -50.71 24.73
C GLY A 653 35.21 -51.87 24.09
N PHE A 654 36.55 -51.84 24.17
CA PHE A 654 37.37 -52.95 23.69
C PHE A 654 37.20 -54.21 24.55
N ALA A 655 37.09 -54.08 25.88
CA ALA A 655 36.87 -55.23 26.76
C ALA A 655 35.58 -55.98 26.41
N VAL A 656 34.48 -55.25 26.17
CA VAL A 656 33.19 -55.83 25.76
C VAL A 656 33.28 -56.46 24.37
N LEU A 657 33.88 -55.77 23.40
CA LEU A 657 34.03 -56.29 22.03
C LEU A 657 34.77 -57.63 22.00
N PHE A 658 35.91 -57.72 22.71
CA PHE A 658 36.70 -58.95 22.76
C PHE A 658 36.03 -60.04 23.60
N GLY A 659 35.31 -59.68 24.67
CA GLY A 659 34.46 -60.63 25.40
C GLY A 659 33.37 -61.25 24.52
N LEU A 660 32.72 -60.45 23.66
CA LEU A 660 31.71 -60.95 22.71
C LEU A 660 32.32 -61.84 21.62
N LEU A 661 33.51 -61.49 21.09
CA LEU A 661 34.25 -62.33 20.14
C LEU A 661 34.64 -63.68 20.72
N GLN A 662 34.79 -63.76 22.05
CA GLN A 662 35.19 -64.98 22.73
C GLN A 662 34.06 -66.02 22.78
N VAL A 663 32.79 -65.61 22.84
CA VAL A 663 31.62 -66.51 22.93
C VAL A 663 31.52 -67.51 21.76
N PRO A 664 31.57 -67.09 20.47
CA PRO A 664 31.53 -68.04 19.35
C PRO A 664 32.77 -68.95 19.32
N MET A 665 33.93 -68.44 19.73
CA MET A 665 35.14 -69.24 19.80
C MET A 665 35.04 -70.34 20.87
N LEU A 666 34.53 -69.99 22.07
CA LEU A 666 34.33 -70.95 23.16
C LEU A 666 33.28 -72.00 22.82
N THR A 667 32.19 -71.61 22.15
CA THR A 667 31.16 -72.56 21.70
C THR A 667 31.69 -73.51 20.62
N LEU A 668 32.50 -73.02 19.67
CA LEU A 668 33.20 -73.87 18.70
C LEU A 668 34.16 -74.84 19.38
N LEU A 669 34.95 -74.38 20.35
CA LEU A 669 35.88 -75.24 21.10
C LEU A 669 35.14 -76.29 21.94
N ALA A 670 34.03 -75.92 22.57
CA ALA A 670 33.19 -76.85 23.31
C ALA A 670 32.53 -77.91 22.42
N SER A 671 32.28 -77.60 21.14
CA SER A 671 31.64 -78.51 20.19
C SER A 671 32.57 -79.57 19.57
N ARG A 672 33.90 -79.37 19.61
CA ARG A 672 34.84 -80.15 18.79
C ARG A 672 35.53 -81.30 19.50
N ASP A 673 35.90 -81.17 20.78
CA ASP A 673 36.55 -82.24 21.56
C ASP A 673 36.31 -82.05 23.07
N GLY A 674 36.06 -83.15 23.80
CA GLY A 674 35.53 -83.19 25.17
C GLY A 674 36.30 -82.42 26.26
N LYS A 675 35.78 -82.51 27.50
CA LYS A 675 36.05 -81.73 28.75
C LYS A 675 37.46 -81.10 28.94
N LEU A 676 38.52 -81.67 28.37
CA LEU A 676 39.89 -81.12 28.34
C LEU A 676 40.03 -79.83 27.49
N SER A 677 39.25 -79.63 26.42
CA SER A 677 39.39 -78.44 25.56
C SER A 677 38.87 -77.15 26.21
N VAL A 678 37.98 -77.25 27.21
CA VAL A 678 37.45 -76.06 27.90
C VAL A 678 38.45 -75.52 28.91
N VAL A 679 39.22 -76.38 29.57
CA VAL A 679 40.31 -75.95 30.49
C VAL A 679 41.42 -75.24 29.72
N ALA A 680 41.72 -75.69 28.48
CA ALA A 680 42.68 -75.04 27.60
C ALA A 680 42.23 -73.65 27.07
N SER A 681 40.96 -73.26 27.26
CA SER A 681 40.44 -71.97 26.80
C SER A 681 40.81 -70.79 27.72
N GLY A 682 41.25 -71.06 28.96
CA GLY A 682 41.66 -70.03 29.94
C GLY A 682 42.81 -69.13 29.47
N PRO A 683 43.94 -69.70 29.03
CA PRO A 683 45.04 -68.92 28.46
C PRO A 683 44.60 -68.06 27.26
N CYS A 684 43.65 -68.55 26.46
CA CYS A 684 43.13 -67.81 25.32
C CYS A 684 42.27 -66.60 25.74
N GLY A 685 41.45 -66.74 26.78
CA GLY A 685 40.70 -65.60 27.35
C GLY A 685 41.61 -64.50 27.93
N LEU A 686 42.70 -64.89 28.58
CA LEU A 686 43.71 -63.93 29.06
C LEU A 686 44.42 -63.23 27.89
N LEU A 687 44.71 -63.94 26.80
CA LEU A 687 45.28 -63.34 25.59
C LEU A 687 44.33 -62.28 25.01
N PHE A 688 43.03 -62.55 24.94
CA PHE A 688 42.04 -61.56 24.50
C PHE A 688 41.98 -60.32 25.40
N ALA A 689 42.12 -60.47 26.73
CA ALA A 689 42.22 -59.33 27.63
C ALA A 689 43.47 -58.47 27.37
N VAL A 690 44.62 -59.09 27.07
CA VAL A 690 45.86 -58.39 26.71
C VAL A 690 45.71 -57.66 25.36
N VAL A 691 45.09 -58.30 24.36
CA VAL A 691 44.84 -57.70 23.05
C VAL A 691 43.84 -56.53 23.19
N ALA A 692 42.76 -56.70 23.95
CA ALA A 692 41.81 -55.64 24.23
C ALA A 692 42.48 -54.41 24.85
N PHE A 693 43.35 -54.63 25.85
CA PHE A 693 44.14 -53.57 26.46
C PHE A 693 45.06 -52.88 25.44
N GLY A 694 45.80 -53.65 24.64
CA GLY A 694 46.72 -53.14 23.63
C GLY A 694 46.04 -52.31 22.56
N CYS A 695 44.90 -52.78 22.04
CA CYS A 695 44.07 -52.05 21.08
C CYS A 695 43.55 -50.74 21.67
N ALA A 696 42.96 -50.79 22.87
CA ALA A 696 42.47 -49.58 23.55
C ALA A 696 43.59 -48.57 23.82
N TRP A 697 44.75 -49.04 24.29
CA TRP A 697 45.94 -48.23 24.54
C TRP A 697 46.46 -47.55 23.28
N ALA A 698 46.50 -48.29 22.16
CA ALA A 698 46.87 -47.74 20.86
C ALA A 698 45.84 -46.70 20.39
N THR A 699 44.55 -47.00 20.46
CA THR A 699 43.48 -46.07 20.10
C THR A 699 43.59 -44.76 20.88
N ILE A 700 43.69 -44.82 22.22
CA ILE A 700 43.90 -43.63 23.06
C ILE A 700 45.15 -42.84 22.64
N GLY A 701 46.20 -43.54 22.24
CA GLY A 701 47.44 -42.92 21.76
C GLY A 701 47.35 -42.24 20.39
N PHE A 702 46.42 -42.67 19.54
CA PHE A 702 46.25 -42.16 18.17
C PHE A 702 45.13 -41.13 18.04
N THR A 703 44.01 -41.31 18.74
CA THR A 703 42.81 -40.46 18.58
C THR A 703 42.89 -39.13 19.31
N ASP A 704 43.69 -39.03 20.36
CA ASP A 704 43.78 -37.82 21.20
C ASP A 704 45.17 -37.17 21.09
N ARG A 705 45.56 -36.75 19.87
CA ARG A 705 46.68 -35.81 19.71
C ARG A 705 46.18 -34.41 20.02
N ARG A 706 46.55 -33.90 21.19
CA ARG A 706 46.24 -32.51 21.55
C ARG A 706 46.98 -31.53 20.62
N PRO A 707 46.39 -30.35 20.34
CA PRO A 707 47.02 -29.32 19.49
C PRO A 707 48.38 -28.82 20.01
N ASP A 708 48.66 -29.01 21.30
CA ASP A 708 49.91 -28.62 21.97
C ASP A 708 51.05 -29.65 21.80
N GLY A 709 50.80 -30.76 21.08
CA GLY A 709 51.77 -31.84 20.89
C GLY A 709 52.01 -32.70 22.14
N GLN A 710 51.34 -32.44 23.27
CA GLN A 710 51.47 -33.27 24.45
C GLN A 710 50.68 -34.57 24.29
N ARG A 711 51.33 -35.69 24.63
CA ARG A 711 50.67 -37.00 24.64
C ARG A 711 49.65 -37.04 25.78
N PRO A 712 48.42 -37.52 25.54
CA PRO A 712 47.39 -37.59 26.56
C PRO A 712 47.86 -38.50 27.71
N PRO A 713 47.58 -38.16 28.98
CA PRO A 713 47.97 -38.97 30.11
C PRO A 713 47.21 -40.31 30.06
N ARG A 714 47.93 -41.36 29.69
CA ARG A 714 47.39 -42.72 29.64
C ARG A 714 47.23 -43.26 31.05
N THR A 715 46.17 -44.01 31.29
CA THR A 715 45.87 -44.63 32.58
C THR A 715 46.04 -46.16 32.49
N PRO A 716 47.28 -46.67 32.51
CA PRO A 716 47.55 -48.09 32.27
C PRO A 716 46.86 -48.99 33.29
N LEU A 717 46.89 -48.62 34.56
CA LEU A 717 46.27 -49.40 35.63
C LEU A 717 44.76 -49.55 35.43
N THR A 718 44.07 -48.44 35.15
CA THR A 718 42.63 -48.44 34.88
C THR A 718 42.30 -49.27 33.64
N GLY A 719 43.09 -49.13 32.58
CA GLY A 719 42.87 -49.92 31.37
C GLY A 719 43.10 -51.41 31.56
N PHE A 720 44.12 -51.78 32.32
CA PHE A 720 44.41 -53.17 32.65
C PHE A 720 43.25 -53.81 33.41
N VAL A 721 42.77 -53.16 34.47
CA VAL A 721 41.64 -53.65 35.28
C VAL A 721 40.37 -53.83 34.44
N ILE A 722 40.06 -52.87 33.56
CA ILE A 722 38.86 -52.94 32.72
C ILE A 722 39.00 -54.02 31.64
N SER A 723 40.18 -54.17 31.05
CA SER A 723 40.40 -55.14 29.97
C SER A 723 40.32 -56.60 30.46
N LEU A 724 40.53 -56.84 31.76
CA LEU A 724 40.29 -58.16 32.38
C LEU A 724 38.82 -58.61 32.28
N LEU A 725 37.86 -57.68 32.12
CA LEU A 725 36.46 -58.04 31.85
C LEU A 725 36.29 -58.85 30.56
N ALA A 726 37.21 -58.72 29.60
CA ALA A 726 37.19 -59.53 28.39
C ALA A 726 37.44 -61.03 28.67
N ALA A 727 38.08 -61.38 29.79
CA ALA A 727 38.36 -62.77 30.16
C ALA A 727 37.19 -63.45 30.90
N THR A 728 36.16 -62.69 31.29
CA THR A 728 35.01 -63.21 32.05
C THR A 728 34.30 -64.40 31.35
N PRO A 729 34.07 -64.41 30.03
CA PRO A 729 33.47 -65.55 29.34
C PRO A 729 34.29 -66.84 29.45
N ALA A 730 35.62 -66.77 29.33
CA ALA A 730 36.49 -67.95 29.54
C ALA A 730 36.39 -68.47 30.97
N LEU A 731 36.48 -67.56 31.95
CA LEU A 731 36.43 -67.94 33.36
C LEU A 731 35.10 -68.60 33.70
N LEU A 732 33.98 -68.07 33.20
CA LEU A 732 32.68 -68.69 33.36
C LEU A 732 32.60 -70.06 32.68
N ALA A 733 33.16 -70.22 31.48
CA ALA A 733 33.20 -71.51 30.79
C ALA A 733 34.03 -72.55 31.56
N ILE A 734 35.15 -72.15 32.16
CA ILE A 734 35.99 -73.01 33.02
C ILE A 734 35.22 -73.41 34.27
N VAL A 735 34.61 -72.45 34.97
CA VAL A 735 33.82 -72.75 36.19
C VAL A 735 32.67 -73.69 35.86
N TRP A 736 31.97 -73.45 34.75
CA TRP A 736 30.89 -74.33 34.28
C TRP A 736 31.40 -75.75 33.98
N ALA A 737 32.54 -75.88 33.28
CA ALA A 737 33.14 -77.18 32.99
C ALA A 737 33.62 -77.92 34.25
N ILE A 738 34.18 -77.21 35.24
CA ILE A 738 34.56 -77.79 36.54
C ILE A 738 33.31 -78.27 37.28
N GLN A 739 32.26 -77.46 37.30
CA GLN A 739 31.02 -77.79 38.00
C GLN A 739 30.32 -78.99 37.34
N ASP A 740 30.24 -79.02 36.01
CA ASP A 740 29.74 -80.16 35.24
C ASP A 740 30.55 -81.45 35.50
N ALA A 741 31.86 -81.35 35.66
CA ALA A 741 32.74 -82.47 36.02
C ALA A 741 32.62 -82.94 37.47
N ILE A 742 32.08 -82.11 38.37
CA ILE A 742 31.81 -82.50 39.76
C ILE A 742 30.42 -83.16 39.87
N THR A 743 29.45 -82.75 39.05
CA THR A 743 28.07 -83.27 39.11
C THR A 743 27.81 -84.52 38.27
N ASN A 744 28.61 -84.76 37.22
CA ASN A 744 28.57 -85.96 36.39
C ASN A 744 29.80 -86.82 36.64
#